data_AF-A0A1Z9HEY4-F1
#
_entry.id   AF-A0A1Z9HEY4-F1
#
_cell.length_a   1.000
_cell.length_b   1.000
_cell.length_c   1.000
_cell.angle_alpha   90.00
_cell.angle_beta   90.00
_cell.angle_gamma   90.00
#
_symmetry.space_group_name_H-M   'P 1'
#
loop_
_entity.id
_entity.type
_entity.pdbx_description
1 polymer ?
#
loop_
_entity_poly.entity_id
_entity_poly.type
_entity_poly.pdbx_seq_one_letter_code
_entity_poly.pdbx_strand_id
1 'polypeptide(L)'
;MNIFFHDKNIFRIGVISSDIGNHIKIILPSGETKKVKKHKTTLLLINKIESNFIEQAKKICNTINVKDLWKVAPKFNFTVSDISKKYYSTEVDCKKKAALLMCLVQNPIYFRREEKGAFRTVPDEIVKVAIKRKLIKKLAAEEEKYLINQMIKGILPERINKRGTTLLSQESNKLTEYIAIKKVAAHLGLSLHQVLYKFGILKSAFQLHKITFLNKVKNLEQKKIYLKRSKKNLLTTLNLLSSDVEAYSIDDLTTNEIDDALSLKKIEVKKQNNHSCNWRVGIHIALPAVFLSPDDCEFMGIRDKALSIYTPSEKETMIPNSILKLASLDEDTSKPVLSLYVLFDDEGLVISKETLIEKIFIKKNLRFGEWENEFEKNSISSKLPWEGLRTLYFLSTKLRKNRNFKNYASNLRKEFKVSVISRQEKNLASMSSEGTPKIEVRKRGSIADVVVSEFMILANTVWGEMLHKLSQPTAFRTNKCGITRMQTEVARHDDLGVDYYAWTTSPLRRYIDFINQWQILCSILVDKKLKSFTKEKLDTEIIHFEKKQNLYSNYQKLMERYWVFRWLIEKKMKAKEFWNNNEDSKLIMDCDYIGNGQFSLQHAPLTFKLENDGKSATSKISKVEIESIDCLEMKIKLRPVY
;
A
#
# COMPACT_ATOMS: atom_id res chain seq x y z
N MET A 1 -57.46 16.97 30.02
CA MET A 1 -57.70 15.75 29.21
C MET A 1 -56.59 14.75 29.49
N ASN A 2 -56.93 13.49 29.80
CA ASN A 2 -55.96 12.42 30.04
C ASN A 2 -55.58 11.74 28.72
N ILE A 3 -54.31 11.42 28.53
CA ILE A 3 -53.79 10.81 27.30
C ILE A 3 -52.84 9.64 27.56
N PHE A 4 -52.89 8.67 26.66
CA PHE A 4 -51.90 7.60 26.50
C PHE A 4 -51.11 7.83 25.21
N PHE A 5 -49.78 7.78 25.28
CA PHE A 5 -48.91 8.09 24.14
C PHE A 5 -47.58 7.32 24.16
N HIS A 6 -46.97 7.21 22.97
CA HIS A 6 -45.66 6.58 22.77
C HIS A 6 -44.57 7.63 22.56
N ASP A 7 -43.54 7.62 23.41
CA ASP A 7 -42.41 8.54 23.35
C ASP A 7 -41.07 7.81 23.60
N LYS A 8 -40.13 7.97 22.66
CA LYS A 8 -38.77 7.37 22.68
C LYS A 8 -38.75 5.92 23.22
N ASN A 9 -39.59 5.04 22.67
CA ASN A 9 -39.73 3.62 23.00
C ASN A 9 -40.44 3.29 24.32
N ILE A 10 -41.05 4.28 24.99
CA ILE A 10 -41.78 4.09 26.25
C ILE A 10 -43.22 4.55 26.07
N PHE A 11 -44.17 3.72 26.47
CA PHE A 11 -45.58 4.11 26.57
C PHE A 11 -45.81 4.80 27.92
N ARG A 12 -46.44 5.98 27.88
CA ARG A 12 -46.70 6.80 29.06
C ARG A 12 -48.15 7.27 29.10
N ILE A 13 -48.61 7.62 30.29
CA ILE A 13 -49.88 8.30 30.55
C ILE A 13 -49.56 9.69 31.10
N GLY A 14 -50.38 10.68 30.76
CA GLY A 14 -50.29 12.01 31.36
C GLY A 14 -51.53 12.84 31.10
N VAL A 15 -51.54 14.05 31.66
CA VAL A 15 -52.61 15.04 31.51
C VAL A 15 -52.13 16.17 30.62
N ILE A 16 -52.91 16.54 29.60
CA ILE A 16 -52.61 17.72 28.77
C ILE A 16 -52.75 18.97 29.63
N SER A 17 -51.65 19.73 29.74
CA SER A 17 -51.59 20.98 30.54
C SER A 17 -51.75 22.23 29.68
N SER A 18 -51.20 22.23 28.47
CA SER A 18 -51.38 23.33 27.50
C SER A 18 -51.24 22.80 26.08
N ASP A 19 -52.10 23.27 25.20
CA ASP A 19 -52.04 22.97 23.78
C ASP A 19 -51.74 24.23 22.95
N ILE A 20 -50.52 24.38 22.43
CA ILE A 20 -50.07 25.61 21.73
C ILE A 20 -49.38 25.24 20.42
N GLY A 21 -50.00 25.63 19.30
CA GLY A 21 -49.47 25.42 17.95
C GLY A 21 -49.21 23.94 17.65
N ASN A 22 -47.96 23.60 17.31
CA ASN A 22 -47.54 22.25 16.92
C ASN A 22 -47.01 21.38 18.09
N HIS A 23 -47.14 21.85 19.34
CA HIS A 23 -46.65 21.16 20.53
C HIS A 23 -47.72 21.05 21.62
N ILE A 24 -47.74 19.92 22.32
CA ILE A 24 -48.57 19.69 23.50
C ILE A 24 -47.65 19.56 24.71
N LYS A 25 -47.96 20.25 25.81
CA LYS A 25 -47.33 20.03 27.12
C LYS A 25 -48.18 19.03 27.91
N ILE A 26 -47.51 18.02 28.47
CA ILE A 26 -48.12 16.88 29.16
C ILE A 26 -47.52 16.80 30.55
N ILE A 27 -48.34 16.80 31.60
CA ILE A 27 -47.92 16.54 32.98
C ILE A 27 -48.01 15.03 33.22
N LEU A 28 -46.89 14.41 33.60
CA LEU A 28 -46.86 13.00 33.97
C LEU A 28 -47.37 12.82 35.41
N PRO A 29 -47.78 11.60 35.80
CA PRO A 29 -48.18 11.29 37.18
C PRO A 29 -47.08 11.60 38.23
N SER A 30 -45.82 11.68 37.81
CA SER A 30 -44.67 12.08 38.64
C SER A 30 -44.54 13.60 38.86
N GLY A 31 -45.40 14.43 38.26
CA GLY A 31 -45.31 15.89 38.28
C GLY A 31 -44.41 16.51 37.20
N GLU A 32 -43.65 15.70 36.46
CA GLU A 32 -42.77 16.18 35.39
C GLU A 32 -43.58 16.67 34.16
N THR A 33 -43.25 17.86 33.65
CA THR A 33 -43.84 18.40 32.41
C THR A 33 -43.03 18.01 31.19
N LYS A 34 -43.68 17.41 30.18
CA LYS A 34 -43.05 16.99 28.92
C LYS A 34 -43.66 17.67 27.72
N LYS A 35 -42.82 18.25 26.85
CA LYS A 35 -43.25 18.89 25.59
C LYS A 35 -43.09 17.92 24.43
N VAL A 36 -44.19 17.65 23.71
CA VAL A 36 -44.24 16.65 22.64
C VAL A 36 -44.81 17.27 21.35
N LYS A 37 -44.26 16.90 20.18
CA LYS A 37 -44.71 17.40 18.86
C LYS A 37 -45.97 16.67 18.39
N LYS A 38 -47.03 17.42 18.05
CA LYS A 38 -48.34 16.86 17.63
C LYS A 38 -48.22 15.91 16.44
N HIS A 39 -47.59 16.36 15.37
CA HIS A 39 -47.48 15.62 14.10
C HIS A 39 -46.66 14.32 14.19
N LYS A 40 -45.80 14.15 15.23
CA LYS A 40 -44.97 12.95 15.43
C LYS A 40 -45.53 11.98 16.49
N THR A 41 -46.64 12.32 17.12
CA THR A 41 -47.12 11.62 18.32
C THR A 41 -48.54 11.13 18.13
N THR A 42 -48.73 9.83 18.32
CA THR A 42 -50.05 9.21 18.30
C THR A 42 -50.54 9.25 19.73
N LEU A 43 -51.65 9.97 19.94
CA LEU A 43 -52.26 10.18 21.25
C LEU A 43 -53.59 9.44 21.27
N LEU A 44 -53.86 8.73 22.37
CA LEU A 44 -55.18 8.20 22.67
C LEU A 44 -55.73 8.92 23.89
N LEU A 45 -56.93 9.46 23.77
CA LEU A 45 -57.66 10.01 24.91
C LEU A 45 -58.14 8.86 25.81
N ILE A 46 -57.98 9.02 27.11
CA ILE A 46 -58.44 8.05 28.11
C ILE A 46 -59.37 8.74 29.10
N ASN A 47 -60.40 8.04 29.58
CA ASN A 47 -61.41 8.65 30.46
C ASN A 47 -60.87 8.86 31.88
N LYS A 48 -60.11 7.91 32.42
CA LYS A 48 -59.53 7.96 33.77
C LYS A 48 -58.09 7.44 33.76
N ILE A 49 -57.24 8.02 34.60
CA ILE A 49 -55.88 7.51 34.84
C ILE A 49 -55.98 6.45 35.93
N GLU A 50 -55.78 5.19 35.54
CA GLU A 50 -55.68 4.06 36.48
C GLU A 50 -54.21 3.65 36.62
N SER A 51 -53.76 3.33 37.84
CA SER A 51 -52.37 2.94 38.13
C SER A 51 -51.91 1.73 37.30
N ASN A 52 -52.82 0.77 37.04
CA ASN A 52 -52.52 -0.47 36.32
C ASN A 52 -52.85 -0.43 34.82
N PHE A 53 -53.21 0.74 34.27
CA PHE A 53 -53.69 0.86 32.88
C PHE A 53 -52.67 0.35 31.85
N ILE A 54 -51.38 0.69 32.01
CA ILE A 54 -50.32 0.29 31.06
C ILE A 54 -50.09 -1.23 31.12
N GLU A 55 -50.09 -1.83 32.31
CA GLU A 55 -49.90 -3.27 32.49
C GLU A 55 -51.07 -4.08 31.93
N GLN A 56 -52.30 -3.61 32.16
CA GLN A 56 -53.49 -4.23 31.58
C GLN A 56 -53.50 -4.11 30.05
N ALA A 57 -53.14 -2.96 29.50
CA ALA A 57 -52.99 -2.79 28.05
C ALA A 57 -51.90 -3.69 27.46
N LYS A 58 -50.78 -3.91 28.17
CA LYS A 58 -49.74 -4.89 27.77
C LYS A 58 -50.25 -6.33 27.79
N LYS A 59 -51.00 -6.73 28.83
CA LYS A 59 -51.60 -8.08 28.90
C LYS A 59 -52.53 -8.33 27.71
N ILE A 60 -53.38 -7.36 27.37
CA ILE A 60 -54.26 -7.43 26.19
C ILE A 60 -53.45 -7.39 24.88
N CYS A 61 -52.38 -6.60 24.81
CA CYS A 61 -51.53 -6.55 23.61
C CYS A 61 -50.93 -7.92 23.28
N ASN A 62 -50.55 -8.70 24.30
CA ASN A 62 -49.98 -10.03 24.12
C ASN A 62 -50.99 -11.06 23.59
N THR A 63 -52.30 -10.82 23.72
CA THR A 63 -53.34 -11.71 23.18
C THR A 63 -53.72 -11.38 21.73
N ILE A 64 -53.23 -10.28 21.16
CA ILE A 64 -53.57 -9.85 19.80
C ILE A 64 -52.75 -10.64 18.77
N ASN A 65 -53.41 -11.33 17.84
CA ASN A 65 -52.74 -11.92 16.68
C ASN A 65 -52.41 -10.84 15.64
N VAL A 66 -51.13 -10.50 15.55
CA VAL A 66 -50.60 -9.47 14.65
C VAL A 66 -50.91 -9.75 13.18
N LYS A 67 -50.91 -11.02 12.74
CA LYS A 67 -51.18 -11.38 11.34
C LYS A 67 -52.64 -11.14 10.98
N ASP A 68 -53.55 -11.46 11.90
CA ASP A 68 -54.98 -11.25 11.69
C ASP A 68 -55.30 -9.75 11.73
N LEU A 69 -54.70 -9.02 12.66
CA LEU A 69 -54.78 -7.55 12.71
C LEU A 69 -54.28 -6.92 11.40
N TRP A 70 -53.18 -7.44 10.84
CA TRP A 70 -52.60 -6.93 9.59
C TRP A 70 -53.50 -7.25 8.37
N LYS A 71 -54.15 -8.40 8.33
CA LYS A 71 -55.11 -8.76 7.25
C LYS A 71 -56.36 -7.88 7.25
N VAL A 72 -56.84 -7.50 8.43
CA VAL A 72 -58.07 -6.72 8.62
C VAL A 72 -57.82 -5.20 8.51
N ALA A 73 -56.56 -4.77 8.65
CA ALA A 73 -56.18 -3.37 8.62
C ALA A 73 -56.44 -2.71 7.24
N PRO A 74 -56.90 -1.45 7.18
CA PRO A 74 -57.09 -0.73 5.93
C PRO A 74 -55.80 -0.56 5.12
N LYS A 75 -55.90 -0.62 3.79
CA LYS A 75 -54.76 -0.41 2.87
C LYS A 75 -54.29 1.05 2.75
N PHE A 76 -55.13 2.00 3.18
CA PHE A 76 -54.84 3.44 3.25
C PHE A 76 -54.46 3.88 4.68
N ASN A 77 -54.11 5.15 4.88
CA ASN A 77 -53.73 5.66 6.20
C ASN A 77 -54.91 5.56 7.18
N PHE A 78 -54.71 4.89 8.32
CA PHE A 78 -55.74 4.65 9.31
C PHE A 78 -55.27 5.03 10.72
N THR A 79 -56.21 5.35 11.59
CA THR A 79 -55.97 5.61 13.01
C THR A 79 -56.29 4.37 13.86
N VAL A 80 -55.86 4.37 15.12
CA VAL A 80 -56.20 3.30 16.07
C VAL A 80 -57.72 3.14 16.22
N SER A 81 -58.47 4.23 16.12
CA SER A 81 -59.94 4.21 16.17
C SER A 81 -60.53 3.45 14.99
N ASP A 82 -60.00 3.65 13.77
CA ASP A 82 -60.51 3.03 12.54
C ASP A 82 -60.31 1.51 12.55
N ILE A 83 -59.14 1.05 13.01
CA ILE A 83 -58.85 -0.39 13.10
C ILE A 83 -59.53 -1.03 14.31
N SER A 84 -59.76 -0.30 15.40
CA SER A 84 -60.42 -0.84 16.60
C SER A 84 -61.82 -1.36 16.31
N LYS A 85 -62.60 -0.63 15.48
CA LYS A 85 -63.95 -1.02 15.07
C LYS A 85 -63.95 -2.28 14.21
N LYS A 86 -62.94 -2.43 13.34
CA LYS A 86 -62.83 -3.60 12.44
C LYS A 86 -62.31 -4.86 13.15
N TYR A 87 -61.46 -4.71 14.16
CA TYR A 87 -60.82 -5.86 14.83
C TYR A 87 -61.65 -6.46 15.97
N TYR A 88 -62.39 -5.64 16.74
CA TYR A 88 -63.12 -6.10 17.92
C TYR A 88 -64.65 -6.20 17.75
N SER A 89 -65.20 -5.78 16.60
CA SER A 89 -66.62 -5.88 16.21
C SER A 89 -67.67 -5.27 17.17
N THR A 90 -67.25 -4.74 18.33
CA THR A 90 -68.06 -4.22 19.44
C THR A 90 -67.42 -2.91 19.96
N GLU A 91 -68.12 -2.16 20.82
CA GLU A 91 -67.54 -0.94 21.41
C GLU A 91 -66.23 -1.23 22.15
N VAL A 92 -65.16 -0.55 21.71
CA VAL A 92 -63.80 -0.83 22.16
C VAL A 92 -63.41 0.11 23.28
N ASP A 93 -63.22 -0.45 24.47
CA ASP A 93 -62.69 0.24 25.64
C ASP A 93 -61.30 0.87 25.37
N CYS A 94 -60.98 1.93 26.10
CA CYS A 94 -59.71 2.65 26.04
C CYS A 94 -58.50 1.72 26.24
N LYS A 95 -58.63 0.68 27.08
CA LYS A 95 -57.56 -0.32 27.32
C LYS A 95 -57.27 -1.15 26.07
N LYS A 96 -58.31 -1.59 25.35
CA LYS A 96 -58.19 -2.34 24.09
C LYS A 96 -57.62 -1.44 22.97
N LYS A 97 -57.99 -0.16 22.91
CA LYS A 97 -57.38 0.82 21.97
C LYS A 97 -55.90 1.06 22.28
N ALA A 98 -55.53 1.19 23.56
CA ALA A 98 -54.14 1.30 23.98
C ALA A 98 -53.32 0.04 23.62
N ALA A 99 -53.89 -1.15 23.80
CA ALA A 99 -53.29 -2.41 23.38
C ALA A 99 -53.07 -2.49 21.86
N LEU A 100 -54.04 -2.04 21.05
CA LEU A 100 -53.88 -1.96 19.59
C LEU A 100 -52.75 -0.99 19.19
N LEU A 101 -52.69 0.19 19.82
CA LEU A 101 -51.60 1.13 19.58
C LEU A 101 -50.24 0.52 19.93
N MET A 102 -50.14 -0.20 21.06
CA MET A 102 -48.92 -0.93 21.43
C MET A 102 -48.56 -1.97 20.38
N CYS A 103 -49.52 -2.77 19.93
CA CYS A 103 -49.32 -3.80 18.92
C CYS A 103 -48.84 -3.23 17.58
N LEU A 104 -49.44 -2.14 17.09
CA LEU A 104 -49.03 -1.48 15.85
C LEU A 104 -47.59 -0.94 15.92
N VAL A 105 -47.22 -0.31 17.04
CA VAL A 105 -45.88 0.26 17.23
C VAL A 105 -44.81 -0.82 17.40
N GLN A 106 -45.13 -1.93 18.07
CA GLN A 106 -44.19 -3.04 18.31
C GLN A 106 -43.93 -3.90 17.07
N ASN A 107 -44.75 -3.78 16.02
CA ASN A 107 -44.71 -4.61 14.82
C ASN A 107 -44.45 -3.81 13.53
N PRO A 108 -43.30 -3.12 13.40
CA PRO A 108 -43.00 -2.25 12.26
C PRO A 108 -42.83 -2.99 10.93
N ILE A 109 -42.73 -4.31 10.95
CA ILE A 109 -42.72 -5.15 9.73
C ILE A 109 -44.07 -5.09 9.02
N TYR A 110 -45.16 -5.04 9.78
CA TYR A 110 -46.53 -5.09 9.28
C TYR A 110 -47.17 -3.71 9.17
N PHE A 111 -46.78 -2.77 10.03
CA PHE A 111 -47.38 -1.44 10.12
C PHE A 111 -46.32 -0.34 10.10
N ARG A 112 -46.46 0.62 9.18
CA ARG A 112 -45.61 1.82 9.12
C ARG A 112 -46.33 3.00 9.78
N ARG A 113 -45.59 3.81 10.52
CA ARG A 113 -46.10 5.04 11.15
C ARG A 113 -46.02 6.20 10.16
N GLU A 114 -47.11 6.92 10.00
CA GLU A 114 -47.26 8.08 9.12
C GLU A 114 -47.45 9.37 9.94
N GLU A 115 -47.52 10.52 9.26
CA GLU A 115 -47.75 11.81 9.92
C GLU A 115 -49.10 11.86 10.66
N LYS A 116 -49.19 12.78 11.64
CA LYS A 116 -50.40 12.98 12.47
C LYS A 116 -50.82 11.73 13.27
N GLY A 117 -49.90 10.79 13.47
CA GLY A 117 -50.13 9.62 14.30
C GLY A 117 -50.92 8.49 13.64
N ALA A 118 -51.13 8.56 12.33
CA ALA A 118 -51.73 7.50 11.54
C ALA A 118 -50.75 6.34 11.27
N PHE A 119 -51.28 5.21 10.83
CA PHE A 119 -50.54 4.02 10.41
C PHE A 119 -50.96 3.59 9.00
N ARG A 120 -50.06 2.88 8.34
CA ARG A 120 -50.32 2.26 7.03
C ARG A 120 -49.88 0.80 7.04
N THR A 121 -50.67 -0.09 6.44
CA THR A 121 -50.27 -1.48 6.26
C THR A 121 -49.13 -1.60 5.26
N VAL A 122 -48.15 -2.43 5.59
CA VAL A 122 -47.08 -2.79 4.66
C VAL A 122 -47.59 -3.88 3.70
N PRO A 123 -47.37 -3.77 2.37
CA PRO A 123 -47.74 -4.80 1.39
C PRO A 123 -47.09 -6.17 1.64
N ASP A 124 -47.77 -7.25 1.24
CA ASP A 124 -47.36 -8.64 1.49
C ASP A 124 -45.96 -8.98 0.94
N GLU A 125 -45.61 -8.47 -0.25
CA GLU A 125 -44.28 -8.67 -0.84
C GLU A 125 -43.16 -8.13 0.06
N ILE A 126 -43.34 -6.93 0.62
CA ILE A 126 -42.36 -6.29 1.51
C ILE A 126 -42.33 -7.01 2.87
N VAL A 127 -43.49 -7.45 3.38
CA VAL A 127 -43.59 -8.23 4.62
C VAL A 127 -42.84 -9.56 4.49
N LYS A 128 -43.03 -10.31 3.39
CA LYS A 128 -42.32 -11.57 3.11
C LYS A 128 -40.81 -11.37 3.06
N VAL A 129 -40.33 -10.32 2.38
CA VAL A 129 -38.90 -9.97 2.32
C VAL A 129 -38.36 -9.60 3.71
N ALA A 130 -39.10 -8.82 4.49
CA ALA A 130 -38.70 -8.42 5.84
C ALA A 130 -38.64 -9.60 6.82
N ILE A 131 -39.61 -10.52 6.76
CA ILE A 131 -39.61 -11.76 7.56
C ILE A 131 -38.41 -12.64 7.18
N LYS A 132 -38.16 -12.86 5.88
CA LYS A 132 -37.01 -13.63 5.40
C LYS A 132 -35.69 -13.01 5.88
N ARG A 133 -35.55 -11.69 5.77
CA ARG A 133 -34.37 -10.96 6.30
C ARG A 133 -34.22 -11.11 7.82
N LYS A 134 -35.31 -11.04 8.58
CA LYS A 134 -35.30 -11.25 10.04
C LYS A 134 -34.86 -12.67 10.40
N LEU A 135 -35.34 -13.68 9.67
CA LEU A 135 -34.95 -15.07 9.86
C LEU A 135 -33.47 -15.30 9.53
N ILE A 136 -33.00 -14.82 8.38
CA ILE A 136 -31.57 -14.89 8.00
C ILE A 136 -30.70 -14.23 9.07
N LYS A 137 -31.10 -13.06 9.58
CA LYS A 137 -30.38 -12.36 10.65
C LYS A 137 -30.35 -13.15 11.96
N LYS A 138 -31.46 -13.83 12.30
CA LYS A 138 -31.54 -14.69 13.49
C LYS A 138 -30.62 -15.90 13.36
N LEU A 139 -30.69 -16.62 12.24
CA LEU A 139 -29.83 -17.77 11.95
C LEU A 139 -28.36 -17.37 11.94
N ALA A 140 -28.00 -16.27 11.28
CA ALA A 140 -26.63 -15.77 11.27
C ALA A 140 -26.12 -15.44 12.69
N ALA A 141 -26.97 -14.90 13.57
CA ALA A 141 -26.60 -14.61 14.96
C ALA A 141 -26.45 -15.88 15.81
N GLU A 142 -27.24 -16.93 15.55
CA GLU A 142 -27.09 -18.24 16.20
C GLU A 142 -25.80 -18.93 15.74
N GLU A 143 -25.52 -18.92 14.43
CA GLU A 143 -24.27 -19.41 13.85
C GLU A 143 -23.06 -18.67 14.41
N GLU A 144 -23.12 -17.33 14.48
CA GLU A 144 -22.06 -16.51 15.03
C GLU A 144 -21.74 -16.90 16.48
N LYS A 145 -22.77 -17.05 17.32
CA LYS A 145 -22.61 -17.52 18.71
C LYS A 145 -22.00 -18.92 18.77
N TYR A 146 -22.42 -19.82 17.90
CA TYR A 146 -21.86 -21.17 17.82
C TYR A 146 -20.36 -21.15 17.51
N LEU A 147 -19.95 -20.38 16.48
CA LEU A 147 -18.54 -20.23 16.10
C LEU A 147 -17.70 -19.65 17.24
N ILE A 148 -18.19 -18.59 17.90
CA ILE A 148 -17.51 -17.95 19.03
C ILE A 148 -17.31 -18.95 20.17
N ASN A 149 -18.37 -19.68 20.56
CA ASN A 149 -18.31 -20.63 21.66
C ASN A 149 -17.31 -21.77 21.40
N GLN A 150 -17.24 -22.28 20.16
CA GLN A 150 -16.27 -23.31 19.78
C GLN A 150 -14.82 -22.79 19.88
N MET A 151 -14.56 -21.60 19.35
CA MET A 151 -13.23 -21.01 19.42
C MET A 151 -12.81 -20.66 20.85
N ILE A 152 -13.71 -20.16 21.70
CA ILE A 152 -13.39 -19.92 23.11
C ILE A 152 -12.99 -21.23 23.82
N LYS A 153 -13.58 -22.36 23.44
CA LYS A 153 -13.19 -23.71 23.91
C LYS A 153 -11.90 -24.24 23.30
N GLY A 154 -11.22 -23.48 22.43
CA GLY A 154 -9.99 -23.89 21.75
C GLY A 154 -10.20 -24.78 20.53
N ILE A 155 -11.44 -24.96 20.06
CA ILE A 155 -11.75 -25.80 18.89
C ILE A 155 -11.88 -24.90 17.66
N LEU A 156 -11.13 -25.18 16.60
CA LEU A 156 -11.23 -24.48 15.32
C LEU A 156 -12.46 -24.97 14.52
N PRO A 157 -13.48 -24.14 14.27
CA PRO A 157 -14.63 -24.56 13.47
C PRO A 157 -14.25 -24.84 12.00
N GLU A 158 -14.77 -25.92 11.43
CA GLU A 158 -14.49 -26.34 10.05
C GLU A 158 -14.76 -25.23 9.02
N ARG A 159 -15.84 -24.45 9.22
CA ARG A 159 -16.22 -23.35 8.34
C ARG A 159 -15.16 -22.24 8.31
N ILE A 160 -14.53 -21.96 9.45
CA ILE A 160 -13.42 -21.00 9.54
C ILE A 160 -12.17 -21.61 8.90
N ASN A 161 -11.90 -22.89 9.17
CA ASN A 161 -10.77 -23.60 8.58
C ASN A 161 -10.82 -23.64 7.05
N LYS A 162 -11.99 -23.93 6.46
CA LYS A 162 -12.22 -23.92 5.00
C LYS A 162 -11.94 -22.57 4.36
N ARG A 163 -12.23 -21.47 5.06
CA ARG A 163 -11.90 -20.12 4.59
C ARG A 163 -10.41 -19.84 4.74
N GLY A 164 -9.79 -20.30 5.83
CA GLY A 164 -8.37 -20.15 6.08
C GLY A 164 -7.90 -18.70 5.96
N THR A 165 -6.84 -18.47 5.17
CA THR A 165 -6.23 -17.15 4.98
C THR A 165 -7.05 -16.20 4.10
N THR A 166 -8.08 -16.68 3.39
CA THR A 166 -8.99 -15.80 2.60
C THR A 166 -9.74 -14.80 3.47
N LEU A 167 -9.83 -15.07 4.78
CA LEU A 167 -10.39 -14.16 5.79
C LEU A 167 -9.59 -12.86 5.95
N LEU A 168 -8.36 -12.78 5.45
CA LEU A 168 -7.55 -11.56 5.43
C LEU A 168 -7.91 -10.60 4.28
N SER A 169 -8.79 -11.01 3.36
CA SER A 169 -9.25 -10.17 2.26
C SER A 169 -10.20 -9.07 2.76
N GLN A 170 -10.21 -7.89 2.13
CA GLN A 170 -11.12 -6.80 2.53
C GLN A 170 -12.61 -7.17 2.37
N GLU A 171 -12.91 -8.09 1.45
CA GLU A 171 -14.26 -8.58 1.17
C GLU A 171 -14.80 -9.46 2.31
N SER A 172 -13.92 -10.03 3.14
CA SER A 172 -14.31 -10.90 4.26
C SER A 172 -14.93 -10.14 5.43
N ASN A 173 -14.77 -8.81 5.49
CA ASN A 173 -15.13 -7.99 6.66
C ASN A 173 -16.61 -8.11 7.09
N LYS A 174 -17.49 -8.52 6.17
CA LYS A 174 -18.93 -8.70 6.39
C LYS A 174 -19.33 -10.15 6.68
N LEU A 175 -18.40 -11.10 6.57
CA LEU A 175 -18.66 -12.51 6.79
C LEU A 175 -18.84 -12.80 8.28
N THR A 176 -19.75 -13.72 8.60
CA THR A 176 -20.02 -14.18 9.97
C THR A 176 -18.75 -14.73 10.63
N GLU A 177 -17.94 -15.46 9.87
CA GLU A 177 -16.66 -16.05 10.30
C GLU A 177 -15.67 -14.97 10.76
N TYR A 178 -15.56 -13.88 9.99
CA TYR A 178 -14.66 -12.77 10.32
C TYR A 178 -15.14 -12.00 11.55
N ILE A 179 -16.45 -11.75 11.66
CA ILE A 179 -17.07 -11.11 12.83
C ILE A 179 -16.88 -11.96 14.09
N ALA A 180 -17.06 -13.28 13.98
CA ALA A 180 -16.84 -14.22 15.07
C ALA A 180 -15.39 -14.16 15.57
N ILE A 181 -14.40 -14.19 14.67
CA ILE A 181 -12.97 -14.09 15.04
C ILE A 181 -12.68 -12.76 15.73
N LYS A 182 -13.23 -11.63 15.25
CA LYS A 182 -13.06 -10.33 15.92
C LYS A 182 -13.59 -10.33 17.36
N LYS A 183 -14.74 -10.97 17.59
CA LYS A 183 -15.33 -11.08 18.94
C LYS A 183 -14.51 -12.02 19.84
N VAL A 184 -14.01 -13.12 19.29
CA VAL A 184 -13.08 -14.02 19.99
C VAL A 184 -11.79 -13.28 20.36
N ALA A 185 -11.23 -12.50 19.44
CA ALA A 185 -10.04 -11.69 19.66
C ALA A 185 -10.26 -10.70 20.81
N ALA A 186 -11.39 -9.97 20.81
CA ALA A 186 -11.77 -9.07 21.88
C ALA A 186 -11.96 -9.79 23.23
N HIS A 187 -12.55 -10.99 23.23
CA HIS A 187 -12.75 -11.79 24.45
C HIS A 187 -11.42 -12.30 25.03
N LEU A 188 -10.47 -12.67 24.17
CA LEU A 188 -9.16 -13.18 24.59
C LEU A 188 -8.11 -12.09 24.84
N GLY A 189 -8.43 -10.81 24.58
CA GLY A 189 -7.46 -9.72 24.63
C GLY A 189 -6.36 -9.81 23.57
N LEU A 190 -6.61 -10.54 22.48
CA LEU A 190 -5.67 -10.75 21.38
C LEU A 190 -6.05 -9.91 20.17
N SER A 191 -5.11 -9.71 19.25
CA SER A 191 -5.42 -9.20 17.92
C SER A 191 -6.08 -10.27 17.05
N LEU A 192 -6.74 -9.84 15.97
CA LEU A 192 -7.29 -10.77 14.98
C LEU A 192 -6.21 -11.69 14.39
N HIS A 193 -5.01 -11.16 14.10
CA HIS A 193 -3.92 -11.94 13.54
C HIS A 193 -3.35 -12.95 14.53
N GLN A 194 -3.24 -12.57 15.81
CA GLN A 194 -2.81 -13.46 16.88
C GLN A 194 -3.79 -14.61 17.08
N VAL A 195 -5.11 -14.37 16.96
CA VAL A 195 -6.12 -15.44 16.98
C VAL A 195 -5.91 -16.38 15.78
N LEU A 196 -5.81 -15.84 14.56
CA LEU A 196 -5.59 -16.66 13.37
C LEU A 196 -4.30 -17.50 13.46
N TYR A 197 -3.24 -16.94 14.03
CA TYR A 197 -1.99 -17.66 14.30
C TYR A 197 -2.15 -18.74 15.37
N LYS A 198 -2.80 -18.42 16.50
CA LYS A 198 -3.07 -19.37 17.60
C LYS A 198 -3.86 -20.59 17.15
N PHE A 199 -4.80 -20.42 16.23
CA PHE A 199 -5.59 -21.51 15.66
C PHE A 199 -4.93 -22.20 14.44
N GLY A 200 -3.68 -21.85 14.10
CA GLY A 200 -2.92 -22.47 13.01
C GLY A 200 -3.39 -22.10 11.60
N ILE A 201 -4.30 -21.14 11.45
CA ILE A 201 -4.75 -20.62 10.14
C ILE A 201 -3.62 -19.83 9.48
N LEU A 202 -2.88 -19.05 10.28
CA LEU A 202 -1.63 -18.42 9.88
C LEU A 202 -0.47 -19.23 10.43
N LYS A 203 0.46 -19.61 9.55
CA LYS A 203 1.69 -20.33 9.91
C LYS A 203 2.78 -19.39 10.39
N SER A 204 2.77 -18.14 9.92
CA SER A 204 3.79 -17.15 10.24
C SER A 204 3.33 -15.70 10.03
N ALA A 205 3.98 -14.77 10.68
CA ALA A 205 3.87 -13.33 10.41
C ALA A 205 4.35 -12.98 9.00
N PHE A 206 5.37 -13.68 8.49
CA PHE A 206 5.77 -13.56 7.09
C PHE A 206 4.58 -13.83 6.14
N GLN A 207 3.88 -14.95 6.36
CA GLN A 207 2.73 -15.34 5.56
C GLN A 207 1.60 -14.31 5.65
N LEU A 208 1.32 -13.78 6.84
CA LEU A 208 0.32 -12.72 7.05
C LEU A 208 0.58 -11.51 6.16
N HIS A 209 1.78 -10.94 6.27
CA HIS A 209 2.15 -9.70 5.59
C HIS A 209 2.16 -9.88 4.09
N LYS A 210 2.63 -11.03 3.62
CA LYS A 210 2.64 -11.39 2.21
C LYS A 210 1.24 -11.57 1.64
N ILE A 211 0.35 -12.32 2.28
CA ILE A 211 -1.04 -12.49 1.84
C ILE A 211 -1.78 -11.16 1.83
N THR A 212 -1.55 -10.32 2.86
CA THR A 212 -2.14 -8.98 2.93
C THR A 212 -1.70 -8.10 1.78
N PHE A 213 -0.43 -8.20 1.38
CA PHE A 213 0.09 -7.51 0.19
C PHE A 213 -0.51 -8.07 -1.10
N LEU A 214 -0.47 -9.38 -1.31
CA LEU A 214 -1.00 -10.03 -2.53
C LEU A 214 -2.50 -9.73 -2.74
N ASN A 215 -3.29 -9.67 -1.66
CA ASN A 215 -4.70 -9.28 -1.71
C ASN A 215 -4.92 -7.84 -2.22
N LYS A 216 -3.94 -6.94 -2.03
CA LYS A 216 -4.00 -5.55 -2.53
C LYS A 216 -3.56 -5.44 -3.99
N VAL A 217 -2.69 -6.32 -4.45
CA VAL A 217 -2.15 -6.31 -5.83
C VAL A 217 -2.88 -7.30 -6.73
N LYS A 218 -4.23 -7.43 -6.60
CA LYS A 218 -5.06 -8.33 -7.43
C LYS A 218 -4.55 -8.35 -8.88
N ASN A 219 -4.25 -9.54 -9.41
CA ASN A 219 -3.66 -9.79 -10.74
C ASN A 219 -2.14 -9.55 -10.88
N LEU A 220 -1.31 -10.01 -9.93
CA LEU A 220 0.12 -10.23 -10.22
C LEU A 220 0.37 -11.45 -11.11
N GLU A 221 -0.65 -12.29 -11.35
CA GLU A 221 -0.55 -13.39 -12.30
C GLU A 221 -0.29 -12.82 -13.69
N GLN A 222 0.97 -12.91 -14.10
CA GLN A 222 1.34 -12.78 -15.50
C GLN A 222 0.48 -13.81 -16.23
N LYS A 223 -0.41 -13.33 -17.10
CA LYS A 223 -1.05 -14.23 -18.06
C LYS A 223 0.10 -14.96 -18.76
N LYS A 224 0.19 -16.29 -18.61
CA LYS A 224 1.14 -17.13 -19.34
C LYS A 224 0.75 -17.04 -20.81
N ILE A 225 1.17 -15.97 -21.47
CA ILE A 225 0.92 -15.79 -22.87
C ILE A 225 2.21 -16.13 -23.56
N TYR A 226 2.17 -17.26 -24.26
CA TYR A 226 3.11 -17.54 -25.32
C TYR A 226 3.20 -16.29 -26.18
N LEU A 227 4.42 -15.77 -26.36
CA LEU A 227 4.75 -14.82 -27.41
C LEU A 227 4.35 -15.48 -28.75
N LYS A 228 3.07 -15.44 -29.12
CA LYS A 228 2.70 -15.27 -30.52
C LYS A 228 3.18 -13.87 -30.82
N ARG A 229 4.50 -13.75 -31.06
CA ARG A 229 5.15 -12.56 -31.59
C ARG A 229 4.19 -12.06 -32.66
N SER A 230 3.53 -10.95 -32.40
CA SER A 230 2.97 -10.17 -33.48
C SER A 230 4.12 -10.03 -34.47
N LYS A 231 3.99 -10.59 -35.67
CA LYS A 231 4.98 -10.49 -36.76
C LYS A 231 5.27 -9.03 -37.18
N LYS A 232 4.75 -8.05 -36.42
CA LYS A 232 4.72 -6.61 -36.67
C LYS A 232 5.38 -5.77 -35.57
N ASN A 233 6.27 -6.30 -34.71
CA ASN A 233 7.10 -5.42 -33.87
C ASN A 233 8.11 -4.67 -34.75
N LEU A 234 7.76 -3.43 -35.11
CA LEU A 234 8.53 -2.48 -35.94
C LEU A 234 10.00 -2.31 -35.52
N LEU A 235 10.31 -2.57 -34.25
CA LEU A 235 11.66 -2.43 -33.70
C LEU A 235 12.49 -3.71 -33.78
N THR A 236 11.87 -4.90 -33.94
CA THR A 236 12.61 -6.17 -34.11
C THR A 236 13.34 -6.26 -35.46
N THR A 237 12.95 -5.41 -36.42
CA THR A 237 13.59 -5.29 -37.73
C THR A 237 14.62 -4.17 -37.80
N LEU A 238 14.93 -3.50 -36.67
CA LEU A 238 16.05 -2.56 -36.64
C LEU A 238 17.35 -3.32 -36.89
N ASN A 239 18.03 -2.96 -37.97
CA ASN A 239 19.38 -3.43 -38.22
C ASN A 239 20.34 -2.63 -37.33
N LEU A 240 20.48 -3.07 -36.07
CA LEU A 240 21.34 -2.42 -35.10
C LEU A 240 22.81 -2.66 -35.45
N LEU A 241 23.53 -1.57 -35.68
CA LEU A 241 24.98 -1.61 -35.86
C LEU A 241 25.64 -2.09 -34.57
N SER A 242 26.68 -2.91 -34.71
CA SER A 242 27.48 -3.34 -33.57
C SER A 242 28.58 -2.33 -33.31
N SER A 243 28.71 -1.91 -32.06
CA SER A 243 29.77 -1.01 -31.61
C SER A 243 31.10 -1.74 -31.50
N ASP A 244 32.22 -1.04 -31.68
CA ASP A 244 33.58 -1.53 -31.44
C ASP A 244 34.00 -1.43 -29.96
N VAL A 245 33.15 -0.86 -29.10
CA VAL A 245 33.49 -0.60 -27.70
C VAL A 245 33.07 -1.75 -26.78
N GLU A 246 33.91 -2.00 -25.78
CA GLU A 246 33.62 -2.93 -24.68
C GLU A 246 33.00 -2.18 -23.49
N ALA A 247 31.87 -2.66 -22.97
CA ALA A 247 31.17 -2.04 -21.86
C ALA A 247 31.21 -2.89 -20.57
N TYR A 248 31.11 -2.21 -19.43
CA TYR A 248 31.19 -2.78 -18.09
C TYR A 248 29.97 -2.32 -17.27
N SER A 249 29.21 -3.26 -16.69
CA SER A 249 28.17 -2.89 -15.70
C SER A 249 28.76 -2.86 -14.29
N ILE A 250 28.12 -2.14 -13.37
CA ILE A 250 28.56 -2.04 -11.97
C ILE A 250 27.32 -2.15 -11.07
N ASP A 251 27.15 -3.29 -10.40
CA ASP A 251 25.94 -3.58 -9.64
C ASP A 251 26.20 -4.32 -8.31
N ASP A 252 25.15 -4.41 -7.49
CA ASP A 252 25.08 -5.32 -6.36
C ASP A 252 25.22 -6.80 -6.78
N LEU A 253 25.81 -7.63 -5.91
CA LEU A 253 25.97 -9.09 -6.10
C LEU A 253 24.66 -9.84 -6.44
N THR A 254 23.52 -9.31 -6.02
CA THR A 254 22.20 -9.93 -6.17
C THR A 254 21.40 -9.37 -7.35
N THR A 255 22.01 -8.52 -8.19
CA THR A 255 21.34 -7.94 -9.36
C THR A 255 21.26 -8.95 -10.50
N ASN A 256 20.05 -9.09 -11.05
CA ASN A 256 19.74 -10.03 -12.14
C ASN A 256 19.10 -9.34 -13.36
N GLU A 257 18.71 -8.07 -13.23
CA GLU A 257 18.16 -7.28 -14.35
C GLU A 257 19.09 -6.06 -14.48
N ILE A 258 20.06 -6.16 -15.38
CA ILE A 258 21.13 -5.17 -15.53
C ILE A 258 20.66 -4.18 -16.59
N ASP A 259 20.34 -2.96 -16.14
CA ASP A 259 19.83 -1.89 -16.99
C ASP A 259 20.93 -1.09 -17.67
N ASP A 260 22.08 -0.92 -17.03
CA ASP A 260 23.09 0.06 -17.44
C ASP A 260 24.51 -0.51 -17.47
N ALA A 261 25.31 0.01 -18.41
CA ALA A 261 26.74 -0.28 -18.53
C ALA A 261 27.49 0.97 -19.01
N LEU A 262 28.78 1.04 -18.71
CA LEU A 262 29.68 2.14 -19.07
C LEU A 262 30.80 1.65 -19.96
N SER A 263 31.23 2.47 -20.91
CA SER A 263 32.47 2.28 -21.68
C SER A 263 33.35 3.52 -21.60
N LEU A 264 34.66 3.34 -21.78
CA LEU A 264 35.63 4.42 -21.79
C LEU A 264 36.64 4.17 -22.91
N LYS A 265 36.81 5.14 -23.79
CA LYS A 265 37.86 5.17 -24.82
C LYS A 265 38.67 6.44 -24.66
N LYS A 266 39.99 6.32 -24.56
CA LYS A 266 40.89 7.47 -24.70
C LYS A 266 40.92 7.84 -26.18
N ILE A 267 40.71 9.12 -26.48
CA ILE A 267 40.77 9.63 -27.85
C ILE A 267 41.70 10.83 -27.89
N GLU A 268 42.37 11.05 -29.02
CA GLU A 268 43.14 12.27 -29.25
C GLU A 268 42.55 12.97 -30.46
N VAL A 269 41.69 13.95 -30.22
CA VAL A 269 41.14 14.79 -31.29
C VAL A 269 41.93 16.09 -31.34
N LYS A 270 42.57 16.36 -32.49
CA LYS A 270 43.29 17.62 -32.73
C LYS A 270 42.33 18.79 -32.60
N LYS A 271 42.77 19.84 -31.89
CA LYS A 271 42.04 21.08 -31.57
C LYS A 271 41.20 21.58 -32.76
N GLN A 272 39.90 21.33 -32.74
CA GLN A 272 38.94 22.19 -33.43
C GLN A 272 38.33 23.09 -32.35
N ASN A 273 38.43 24.41 -32.54
CA ASN A 273 37.90 25.43 -31.64
C ASN A 273 38.54 25.46 -30.22
N ASN A 274 39.87 25.35 -30.12
CA ASN A 274 40.64 25.48 -28.86
C ASN A 274 40.44 24.42 -27.76
N HIS A 275 39.63 23.37 -27.98
CA HIS A 275 39.47 22.29 -27.01
C HIS A 275 40.19 21.00 -27.45
N SER A 276 41.00 20.41 -26.58
CA SER A 276 41.48 19.02 -26.67
C SER A 276 40.37 18.09 -26.19
N CYS A 277 40.11 17.00 -26.90
CA CYS A 277 39.27 15.92 -26.37
C CYS A 277 40.16 14.73 -26.03
N ASN A 278 40.04 14.22 -24.80
CA ASN A 278 40.89 13.14 -24.27
C ASN A 278 40.09 11.85 -24.02
N TRP A 279 38.79 11.97 -23.73
CA TRP A 279 37.97 10.82 -23.35
C TRP A 279 36.60 10.82 -24.02
N ARG A 280 36.20 9.65 -24.53
CA ARG A 280 34.82 9.32 -24.90
C ARG A 280 34.27 8.33 -23.88
N VAL A 281 33.25 8.73 -23.15
CA VAL A 281 32.51 7.86 -22.22
C VAL A 281 31.20 7.46 -22.89
N GLY A 282 30.89 6.16 -22.91
CA GLY A 282 29.58 5.67 -23.32
C GLY A 282 28.74 5.28 -22.11
N ILE A 283 27.48 5.71 -22.09
CA ILE A 283 26.46 5.31 -21.11
C ILE A 283 25.42 4.49 -21.87
N HIS A 284 25.35 3.19 -21.59
CA HIS A 284 24.60 2.24 -22.40
C HIS A 284 23.43 1.68 -21.59
N ILE A 285 22.21 1.99 -22.00
CA ILE A 285 21.01 1.54 -21.31
C ILE A 285 20.34 0.42 -22.11
N ALA A 286 19.99 -0.68 -21.43
CA ALA A 286 19.22 -1.79 -21.96
C ALA A 286 18.00 -1.29 -22.75
N LEU A 287 17.74 -1.90 -23.91
CA LEU A 287 16.68 -1.46 -24.81
C LEU A 287 15.54 -2.49 -24.93
N PRO A 288 14.75 -2.72 -23.85
CA PRO A 288 13.62 -3.65 -23.91
C PRO A 288 12.56 -3.25 -24.94
N ALA A 289 12.48 -1.97 -25.32
CA ALA A 289 11.56 -1.47 -26.34
C ALA A 289 11.77 -2.11 -27.73
N VAL A 290 12.95 -2.70 -28.01
CA VAL A 290 13.15 -3.49 -29.23
C VAL A 290 12.32 -4.77 -29.24
N PHE A 291 11.99 -5.30 -28.07
CA PHE A 291 11.22 -6.54 -27.90
C PHE A 291 9.76 -6.31 -27.54
N LEU A 292 9.45 -5.17 -26.92
CA LEU A 292 8.14 -4.84 -26.36
C LEU A 292 7.66 -3.48 -26.88
N SER A 293 6.41 -3.43 -27.32
CA SER A 293 5.66 -2.18 -27.48
C SER A 293 4.88 -1.84 -26.19
N PRO A 294 4.40 -0.59 -26.04
CA PRO A 294 3.48 -0.22 -24.97
C PRO A 294 2.22 -1.10 -24.91
N ASP A 295 1.69 -1.48 -26.07
CA ASP A 295 0.51 -2.35 -26.16
C ASP A 295 0.86 -3.78 -25.70
N ASP A 296 2.05 -4.29 -26.03
CA ASP A 296 2.55 -5.57 -25.49
C ASP A 296 2.69 -5.49 -23.96
N CYS A 297 3.20 -4.37 -23.42
CA CYS A 297 3.34 -4.15 -21.99
C CYS A 297 1.99 -4.15 -21.26
N GLU A 298 0.94 -3.58 -21.85
CA GLU A 298 -0.42 -3.64 -21.33
C GLU A 298 -0.97 -5.08 -21.38
N PHE A 299 -0.86 -5.73 -22.54
CA PHE A 299 -1.35 -7.09 -22.75
C PHE A 299 -0.69 -8.14 -21.84
N MET A 300 0.61 -7.98 -21.57
CA MET A 300 1.41 -8.88 -20.71
C MET A 300 1.34 -8.53 -19.22
N GLY A 301 0.63 -7.46 -18.83
CA GLY A 301 0.53 -7.00 -17.45
C GLY A 301 1.79 -6.33 -16.89
N ILE A 302 2.75 -5.96 -17.74
CA ILE A 302 3.95 -5.20 -17.36
C ILE A 302 3.55 -3.79 -16.88
N ARG A 303 2.63 -3.14 -17.60
CA ARG A 303 2.02 -1.87 -17.19
C ARG A 303 1.38 -1.96 -15.79
N ASP A 304 0.65 -3.04 -15.52
CA ASP A 304 -0.04 -3.25 -14.24
C ASP A 304 0.92 -3.55 -13.08
N LYS A 305 2.04 -4.24 -13.36
CA LYS A 305 3.14 -4.41 -12.40
C LYS A 305 3.85 -3.08 -12.11
N ALA A 306 4.06 -2.26 -13.14
CA ALA A 306 4.68 -0.91 -13.13
C ALA A 306 6.14 -0.81 -12.64
N LEU A 307 6.58 -1.66 -11.73
CA LEU A 307 7.96 -1.71 -11.23
C LEU A 307 8.30 -3.09 -10.64
N SER A 308 9.60 -3.41 -10.56
CA SER A 308 10.10 -4.63 -9.89
C SER A 308 9.96 -4.50 -8.36
N ILE A 309 9.71 -5.61 -7.66
CA ILE A 309 9.58 -5.68 -6.20
C ILE A 309 10.84 -6.31 -5.62
N TYR A 310 11.48 -5.62 -4.67
CA TYR A 310 12.67 -6.10 -3.96
C TYR A 310 12.45 -6.08 -2.45
N THR A 311 12.35 -7.24 -1.83
CA THR A 311 12.41 -7.39 -0.37
C THR A 311 13.75 -8.02 0.01
N PRO A 312 14.18 -7.98 1.28
CA PRO A 312 15.43 -8.62 1.70
C PRO A 312 15.54 -10.11 1.33
N SER A 313 14.39 -10.80 1.21
CA SER A 313 14.31 -12.23 0.95
C SER A 313 13.88 -12.60 -0.48
N GLU A 314 13.26 -11.67 -1.21
CA GLU A 314 12.54 -12.00 -2.44
C GLU A 314 12.68 -10.91 -3.50
N LYS A 315 12.71 -11.36 -4.75
CA LYS A 315 12.76 -10.50 -5.92
C LYS A 315 11.69 -10.94 -6.92
N GLU A 316 10.87 -10.01 -7.37
CA GLU A 316 9.90 -10.20 -8.46
C GLU A 316 10.16 -9.13 -9.51
N THR A 317 10.47 -9.56 -10.74
CA THR A 317 10.78 -8.64 -11.82
C THR A 317 9.52 -8.08 -12.46
N MET A 318 9.59 -6.83 -12.92
CA MET A 318 8.54 -6.19 -13.71
C MET A 318 8.38 -6.91 -15.05
N ILE A 319 9.50 -7.09 -15.76
CA ILE A 319 9.57 -7.76 -17.06
C ILE A 319 9.72 -9.27 -16.86
N PRO A 320 9.01 -10.11 -17.64
CA PRO A 320 9.18 -11.57 -17.60
C PRO A 320 10.59 -12.04 -17.96
N ASN A 321 11.03 -13.14 -17.36
CA ASN A 321 12.36 -13.72 -17.57
C ASN A 321 12.69 -14.00 -19.06
N SER A 322 11.70 -14.32 -19.88
CA SER A 322 11.90 -14.56 -21.32
C SER A 322 12.40 -13.31 -22.07
N ILE A 323 11.97 -12.11 -21.65
CA ILE A 323 12.42 -10.85 -22.24
C ILE A 323 13.68 -10.35 -21.53
N LEU A 324 13.81 -10.54 -20.22
CA LEU A 324 15.02 -10.18 -19.48
C LEU A 324 16.27 -10.87 -20.06
N LYS A 325 16.19 -12.15 -20.41
CA LYS A 325 17.31 -12.86 -21.09
C LYS A 325 17.75 -12.18 -22.40
N LEU A 326 16.85 -11.49 -23.09
CA LEU A 326 17.14 -10.79 -24.34
C LEU A 326 17.66 -9.37 -24.13
N ALA A 327 17.24 -8.69 -23.06
CA ALA A 327 17.47 -7.26 -22.85
C ALA A 327 18.47 -6.91 -21.73
N SER A 328 18.61 -7.76 -20.70
CA SER A 328 19.56 -7.56 -19.60
C SER A 328 20.99 -7.53 -20.14
N LEU A 329 21.79 -6.57 -19.66
CA LEU A 329 23.19 -6.36 -20.06
C LEU A 329 24.11 -7.36 -19.36
N ASP A 330 23.89 -8.64 -19.62
CA ASP A 330 24.62 -9.75 -19.03
C ASP A 330 26.03 -9.87 -19.62
N GLU A 331 27.00 -10.24 -18.79
CA GLU A 331 28.41 -10.46 -19.15
C GLU A 331 28.57 -11.44 -20.32
N ASP A 332 29.57 -11.17 -21.16
CA ASP A 332 29.95 -11.97 -22.33
C ASP A 332 28.83 -12.10 -23.38
N THR A 333 28.02 -11.05 -23.50
CA THR A 333 26.94 -11.01 -24.50
C THR A 333 26.86 -9.67 -25.23
N SER A 334 26.36 -9.71 -26.46
CA SER A 334 26.03 -8.51 -27.24
C SER A 334 24.55 -8.19 -27.12
N LYS A 335 24.21 -7.00 -26.62
CA LYS A 335 22.84 -6.61 -26.28
C LYS A 335 22.43 -5.30 -26.96
N PRO A 336 21.15 -5.14 -27.33
CA PRO A 336 20.65 -3.89 -27.86
C PRO A 336 20.59 -2.83 -26.76
N VAL A 337 21.09 -1.63 -27.06
CA VAL A 337 21.17 -0.52 -26.12
C VAL A 337 20.74 0.79 -26.76
N LEU A 338 20.23 1.69 -25.91
CA LEU A 338 20.21 3.11 -26.16
C LEU A 338 21.45 3.71 -25.48
N SER A 339 22.39 4.18 -26.30
CA SER A 339 23.67 4.71 -25.84
C SER A 339 23.66 6.24 -25.83
N LEU A 340 24.29 6.82 -24.82
CA LEU A 340 24.71 8.22 -24.78
C LEU A 340 26.24 8.27 -24.72
N TYR A 341 26.86 8.75 -25.79
CA TYR A 341 28.29 9.05 -25.80
C TYR A 341 28.54 10.49 -25.41
N VAL A 342 29.54 10.71 -24.55
CA VAL A 342 29.92 12.02 -24.04
C VAL A 342 31.42 12.20 -24.23
N LEU A 343 31.79 13.31 -24.87
CA LEU A 343 33.18 13.71 -25.04
C LEU A 343 33.62 14.64 -23.90
N PHE A 344 34.80 14.36 -23.34
CA PHE A 344 35.41 15.15 -22.28
C PHE A 344 36.78 15.69 -22.68
N ASP A 345 37.04 16.95 -22.32
CA ASP A 345 38.38 17.53 -22.38
C ASP A 345 39.27 17.02 -21.24
N ASP A 346 40.52 17.48 -21.20
CA ASP A 346 41.52 17.15 -20.20
C ASP A 346 41.18 17.62 -18.78
N GLU A 347 40.37 18.68 -18.63
CA GLU A 347 39.87 19.15 -17.35
C GLU A 347 38.63 18.40 -16.84
N GLY A 348 38.02 17.58 -17.70
CA GLY A 348 36.80 16.81 -17.43
C GLY A 348 35.51 17.60 -17.67
N LEU A 349 35.55 18.63 -18.50
CA LEU A 349 34.36 19.34 -19.00
C LEU A 349 33.75 18.60 -20.19
N VAL A 350 32.43 18.65 -20.30
CA VAL A 350 31.69 18.01 -21.39
C VAL A 350 31.77 18.88 -22.64
N ILE A 351 32.32 18.33 -23.72
CA ILE A 351 32.44 18.99 -25.03
C ILE A 351 31.20 18.74 -25.89
N SER A 352 30.80 17.48 -26.03
CA SER A 352 29.68 17.09 -26.89
C SER A 352 29.00 15.81 -26.40
N LYS A 353 27.80 15.58 -26.92
CA LYS A 353 26.89 14.50 -26.52
C LYS A 353 26.24 13.92 -27.78
N GLU A 354 26.16 12.61 -27.87
CA GLU A 354 25.58 11.89 -29.01
C GLU A 354 24.75 10.72 -28.53
N THR A 355 23.51 10.59 -29.05
CA THR A 355 22.63 9.45 -28.72
C THR A 355 22.58 8.48 -29.89
N LEU A 356 22.77 7.19 -29.63
CA LEU A 356 22.76 6.13 -30.64
C LEU A 356 21.91 4.93 -30.20
N ILE A 357 21.37 4.20 -31.18
CA ILE A 357 20.69 2.92 -30.99
C ILE A 357 21.57 1.85 -31.64
N GLU A 358 22.13 0.96 -30.84
CA GLU A 358 23.18 0.04 -31.31
C GLU A 358 23.17 -1.28 -30.53
N LYS A 359 24.07 -2.19 -30.90
CA LYS A 359 24.41 -3.37 -30.10
C LYS A 359 25.79 -3.17 -29.49
N ILE A 360 25.93 -3.49 -28.22
CA ILE A 360 27.20 -3.37 -27.51
C ILE A 360 27.56 -4.69 -26.84
N PHE A 361 28.85 -5.00 -26.81
CA PHE A 361 29.38 -6.16 -26.11
C PHE A 361 29.65 -5.83 -24.64
N ILE A 362 29.05 -6.58 -23.73
CA ILE A 362 29.25 -6.45 -22.29
C ILE A 362 30.44 -7.31 -21.88
N LYS A 363 31.58 -6.67 -21.67
CA LYS A 363 32.83 -7.37 -21.33
C LYS A 363 32.78 -7.99 -19.95
N LYS A 364 32.23 -7.26 -18.98
CA LYS A 364 32.18 -7.72 -17.59
C LYS A 364 31.07 -7.05 -16.80
N ASN A 365 30.42 -7.83 -15.93
CA ASN A 365 29.51 -7.32 -14.93
C ASN A 365 30.25 -7.19 -13.59
N LEU A 366 30.74 -5.99 -13.28
CA LEU A 366 31.45 -5.72 -12.03
C LEU A 366 30.48 -5.77 -10.85
N ARG A 367 30.93 -6.35 -9.73
CA ARG A 367 30.17 -6.44 -8.49
C ARG A 367 30.89 -5.68 -7.37
N PHE A 368 30.13 -5.04 -6.49
CA PHE A 368 30.67 -4.46 -5.26
C PHE A 368 31.42 -5.53 -4.46
N GLY A 369 32.52 -5.15 -3.83
CA GLY A 369 33.42 -6.11 -3.19
C GLY A 369 34.65 -5.46 -2.55
N GLU A 370 35.65 -6.30 -2.27
CA GLU A 370 36.83 -5.89 -1.49
C GLU A 370 37.68 -4.81 -2.18
N TRP A 371 37.66 -4.75 -3.51
CA TRP A 371 38.40 -3.77 -4.31
C TRP A 371 38.02 -2.32 -3.99
N GLU A 372 36.81 -2.05 -3.52
CA GLU A 372 36.40 -0.70 -3.08
C GLU A 372 37.17 -0.28 -1.82
N ASN A 373 37.39 -1.20 -0.88
CA ASN A 373 38.12 -0.94 0.35
C ASN A 373 39.61 -0.67 0.07
N GLU A 374 40.19 -1.38 -0.90
CA GLU A 374 41.58 -1.19 -1.30
C GLU A 374 41.79 0.16 -1.98
N PHE A 375 40.86 0.56 -2.86
CA PHE A 375 40.90 1.86 -3.51
C PHE A 375 40.80 3.02 -2.51
N GLU A 376 39.95 2.90 -1.49
CA GLU A 376 39.82 3.91 -0.42
C GLU A 376 41.13 4.06 0.39
N LYS A 377 41.83 2.96 0.67
CA LYS A 377 43.10 2.99 1.43
C LYS A 377 44.25 3.58 0.64
N ASN A 378 44.38 3.22 -0.63
CA ASN A 378 45.42 3.74 -1.50
C ASN A 378 44.88 3.89 -2.93
N SER A 379 44.41 5.09 -3.22
CA SER A 379 43.79 5.42 -4.50
C SER A 379 44.79 5.49 -5.66
N ILE A 380 46.10 5.38 -5.46
CA ILE A 380 47.10 5.51 -6.55
C ILE A 380 47.57 4.13 -7.03
N SER A 381 47.88 3.21 -6.11
CA SER A 381 48.47 1.91 -6.45
C SER A 381 47.51 0.73 -6.39
N SER A 382 46.23 0.95 -6.04
CA SER A 382 45.23 -0.11 -5.95
C SER A 382 45.01 -0.81 -7.30
N LYS A 383 44.82 -2.14 -7.30
CA LYS A 383 44.44 -2.84 -8.53
C LYS A 383 42.92 -2.77 -8.66
N LEU A 384 42.42 -2.16 -9.74
CA LEU A 384 40.99 -2.10 -10.00
C LEU A 384 40.54 -3.24 -10.91
N PRO A 385 39.27 -3.70 -10.79
CA PRO A 385 38.74 -4.71 -11.69
C PRO A 385 38.62 -4.20 -13.14
N TRP A 386 38.61 -2.87 -13.32
CA TRP A 386 38.71 -2.17 -14.58
C TRP A 386 39.44 -0.85 -14.38
N GLU A 387 40.59 -0.67 -15.04
CA GLU A 387 41.40 0.56 -14.90
C GLU A 387 40.64 1.83 -15.29
N GLY A 388 39.66 1.72 -16.19
CA GLY A 388 38.81 2.85 -16.60
C GLY A 388 38.03 3.47 -15.44
N LEU A 389 37.79 2.74 -14.34
CA LEU A 389 37.13 3.27 -13.15
C LEU A 389 37.85 4.48 -12.54
N ARG A 390 39.18 4.55 -12.64
CA ARG A 390 39.95 5.71 -12.13
C ARG A 390 39.56 6.98 -12.87
N THR A 391 39.57 6.91 -14.20
CA THR A 391 39.21 8.02 -15.08
C THR A 391 37.74 8.37 -14.95
N LEU A 392 36.86 7.37 -14.93
CA LEU A 392 35.44 7.60 -14.72
C LEU A 392 35.17 8.28 -13.39
N TYR A 393 35.83 7.87 -12.30
CA TYR A 393 35.67 8.52 -11.00
C TYR A 393 36.12 9.97 -11.02
N PHE A 394 37.28 10.26 -11.63
CA PHE A 394 37.74 11.64 -11.85
C PHE A 394 36.67 12.47 -12.57
N LEU A 395 36.15 11.99 -13.71
CA LEU A 395 35.12 12.68 -14.48
C LEU A 395 33.81 12.86 -13.68
N SER A 396 33.37 11.83 -12.95
CA SER A 396 32.20 11.92 -12.08
C SER A 396 32.36 12.96 -10.98
N THR A 397 33.55 13.12 -10.39
CA THR A 397 33.79 14.18 -9.40
C THR A 397 33.67 15.58 -10.01
N LYS A 398 34.07 15.76 -11.27
CA LYS A 398 33.92 17.03 -12.01
C LYS A 398 32.45 17.31 -12.32
N LEU A 399 31.71 16.31 -12.82
CA LEU A 399 30.26 16.41 -13.04
C LEU A 399 29.51 16.80 -11.75
N ARG A 400 29.81 16.13 -10.63
CA ARG A 400 29.21 16.43 -9.33
C ARG A 400 29.47 17.86 -8.87
N LYS A 401 30.70 18.34 -9.03
CA LYS A 401 31.09 19.73 -8.69
C LYS A 401 30.33 20.74 -9.54
N ASN A 402 30.27 20.54 -10.85
CA ASN A 402 29.60 21.45 -11.79
C ASN A 402 28.09 21.56 -11.54
N ARG A 403 27.47 20.50 -11.05
CA ARG A 403 26.06 20.46 -10.66
C ARG A 403 25.75 21.31 -9.41
N ASN A 404 26.76 21.93 -8.79
CA ASN A 404 26.66 22.69 -7.55
C ASN A 404 25.84 21.95 -6.49
N PHE A 405 26.07 20.63 -6.38
CA PHE A 405 25.39 19.79 -5.43
C PHE A 405 25.70 20.31 -4.02
N LYS A 406 24.78 21.12 -3.48
CA LYS A 406 24.81 21.47 -2.07
C LYS A 406 24.57 20.15 -1.36
N ASN A 407 25.58 19.66 -0.64
CA ASN A 407 25.39 18.67 0.41
C ASN A 407 24.40 19.30 1.39
N TYR A 408 23.08 19.20 1.12
CA TYR A 408 22.09 19.26 2.18
C TYR A 408 22.52 18.16 3.10
N ALA A 409 23.14 18.58 4.21
CA ALA A 409 23.96 17.76 5.06
C ALA A 409 23.37 16.36 5.11
N SER A 410 24.10 15.40 4.53
CA SER A 410 23.94 13.99 4.82
C SER A 410 24.27 13.81 6.30
N ASN A 411 23.42 14.37 7.15
CA ASN A 411 23.49 14.25 8.58
C ASN A 411 23.19 12.78 8.88
N LEU A 412 24.29 12.02 9.00
CA LEU A 412 24.55 11.07 10.06
C LEU A 412 23.74 9.77 10.08
N ARG A 413 22.89 9.48 9.09
CA ARG A 413 22.20 8.18 9.04
C ARG A 413 23.00 7.16 8.24
N LYS A 414 23.58 6.19 8.95
CA LYS A 414 24.11 4.96 8.36
C LYS A 414 22.97 4.27 7.59
N GLU A 415 23.19 4.01 6.30
CA GLU A 415 22.29 3.14 5.54
C GLU A 415 22.69 1.69 5.75
N PHE A 416 21.71 0.79 5.69
CA PHE A 416 21.93 -0.64 5.88
C PHE A 416 21.39 -1.43 4.68
N LYS A 417 22.05 -2.54 4.37
CA LYS A 417 21.58 -3.57 3.46
C LYS A 417 21.08 -4.74 4.31
N VAL A 418 19.79 -5.02 4.23
CA VAL A 418 19.19 -6.21 4.83
C VAL A 418 19.08 -7.27 3.74
N SER A 419 19.63 -8.46 3.99
CA SER A 419 19.56 -9.60 3.08
C SER A 419 19.17 -10.86 3.86
N VAL A 420 18.66 -11.87 3.18
CA VAL A 420 18.31 -13.16 3.80
C VAL A 420 19.10 -14.29 3.14
N ILE A 421 19.93 -14.96 3.94
CA ILE A 421 20.74 -16.10 3.52
C ILE A 421 20.01 -17.42 3.84
N SER A 422 20.48 -18.51 3.24
CA SER A 422 19.97 -19.87 3.48
C SER A 422 18.50 -20.10 3.14
N ARG A 423 17.92 -19.26 2.27
CA ARG A 423 16.56 -19.42 1.72
C ARG A 423 16.63 -19.96 0.30
N GLN A 424 16.00 -21.10 0.06
CA GLN A 424 15.99 -21.76 -1.26
C GLN A 424 15.07 -21.04 -2.26
N GLU A 425 13.85 -20.71 -1.86
CA GLU A 425 12.87 -20.03 -2.73
C GLU A 425 12.82 -18.51 -2.46
N LYS A 426 13.30 -17.70 -3.40
CA LYS A 426 13.34 -16.23 -3.32
C LYS A 426 12.27 -15.53 -4.17
N ASN A 427 11.10 -16.16 -4.30
CA ASN A 427 10.00 -15.66 -5.15
C ASN A 427 8.76 -15.27 -4.34
N LEU A 428 7.88 -14.49 -4.95
CA LEU A 428 6.64 -14.04 -4.31
C LEU A 428 5.58 -15.16 -4.15
N ALA A 429 5.82 -16.38 -4.60
CA ALA A 429 4.90 -17.51 -4.39
C ALA A 429 5.16 -18.25 -3.07
N SER A 430 6.42 -18.28 -2.59
CA SER A 430 6.78 -19.02 -1.38
C SER A 430 6.18 -18.43 -0.11
N MET A 431 5.49 -19.23 0.71
CA MET A 431 4.90 -18.76 1.97
C MET A 431 5.78 -19.07 3.20
N SER A 432 6.96 -19.68 2.98
CA SER A 432 7.88 -20.03 4.07
C SER A 432 8.58 -18.79 4.64
N SER A 433 8.77 -18.77 5.96
CA SER A 433 9.54 -17.75 6.68
C SER A 433 11.00 -18.18 6.91
N GLU A 434 11.45 -19.24 6.23
CA GLU A 434 12.84 -19.71 6.24
C GLU A 434 13.84 -18.66 5.76
N GLY A 435 15.04 -18.79 6.29
CA GLY A 435 16.19 -17.94 6.04
C GLY A 435 16.62 -17.14 7.26
N THR A 436 17.89 -16.76 7.25
CA THR A 436 18.56 -16.02 8.32
C THR A 436 18.84 -14.60 7.82
N PRO A 437 18.30 -13.55 8.45
CA PRO A 437 18.61 -12.18 8.08
C PRO A 437 20.07 -11.82 8.40
N LYS A 438 20.69 -11.07 7.48
CA LYS A 438 22.01 -10.46 7.61
C LYS A 438 21.86 -8.97 7.37
N ILE A 439 22.41 -8.17 8.28
CA ILE A 439 22.43 -6.70 8.17
C ILE A 439 23.87 -6.27 7.96
N GLU A 440 24.12 -5.50 6.90
CA GLU A 440 25.42 -4.93 6.56
C GLU A 440 25.28 -3.41 6.43
N VAL A 441 26.32 -2.65 6.78
CA VAL A 441 26.31 -1.20 6.58
C VAL A 441 26.58 -0.90 5.11
N ARG A 442 25.73 -0.10 4.47
CA ARG A 442 25.97 0.40 3.11
C ARG A 442 26.98 1.54 3.16
N LYS A 443 28.04 1.41 2.37
CA LYS A 443 29.00 2.47 2.12
C LYS A 443 28.46 3.40 1.03
N ARG A 444 27.88 4.53 1.41
CA ARG A 444 27.55 5.62 0.47
C ARG A 444 28.82 6.38 0.09
N GLY A 445 28.91 6.81 -1.17
CA GLY A 445 30.04 7.62 -1.64
C GLY A 445 31.29 6.81 -2.00
N SER A 446 31.18 5.50 -2.16
CA SER A 446 32.26 4.69 -2.73
C SER A 446 32.56 5.12 -4.18
N ILE A 447 33.73 4.74 -4.70
CA ILE A 447 34.10 5.00 -6.10
C ILE A 447 32.99 4.56 -7.07
N ALA A 448 32.44 3.36 -6.86
CA ALA A 448 31.44 2.76 -7.71
C ALA A 448 30.09 3.51 -7.62
N ASP A 449 29.64 3.83 -6.39
CA ASP A 449 28.42 4.60 -6.15
C ASP A 449 28.49 5.99 -6.81
N VAL A 450 29.61 6.69 -6.69
CA VAL A 450 29.82 8.01 -7.32
C VAL A 450 29.83 7.89 -8.85
N VAL A 451 30.56 6.91 -9.41
CA VAL A 451 30.64 6.72 -10.86
C VAL A 451 29.26 6.44 -11.45
N VAL A 452 28.58 5.40 -10.97
CA VAL A 452 27.27 5.01 -11.50
C VAL A 452 26.26 6.15 -11.31
N SER A 453 26.17 6.74 -10.12
CA SER A 453 25.17 7.78 -9.85
C SER A 453 25.33 9.00 -10.75
N GLU A 454 26.54 9.54 -10.94
CA GLU A 454 26.73 10.75 -11.74
C GLU A 454 26.49 10.51 -13.23
N PHE A 455 26.91 9.38 -13.79
CA PHE A 455 26.63 9.07 -15.19
C PHE A 455 25.14 8.77 -15.45
N MET A 456 24.45 8.12 -14.51
CA MET A 456 23.00 7.95 -14.62
C MET A 456 22.27 9.29 -14.48
N ILE A 457 22.70 10.19 -13.59
CA ILE A 457 22.14 11.55 -13.49
C ILE A 457 22.35 12.28 -14.82
N LEU A 458 23.56 12.23 -15.38
CA LEU A 458 23.88 12.85 -16.66
C LEU A 458 22.96 12.33 -17.78
N ALA A 459 22.79 11.02 -17.93
CA ALA A 459 21.92 10.45 -18.96
C ALA A 459 20.44 10.86 -18.79
N ASN A 460 19.91 10.77 -17.56
CA ASN A 460 18.55 11.20 -17.25
C ASN A 460 18.31 12.70 -17.54
N THR A 461 19.32 13.55 -17.29
CA THR A 461 19.26 14.98 -17.58
C THR A 461 19.35 15.27 -19.08
N VAL A 462 20.29 14.64 -19.78
CA VAL A 462 20.50 14.86 -21.22
C VAL A 462 19.29 14.44 -22.03
N TRP A 463 18.75 13.24 -21.78
CA TRP A 463 17.56 12.80 -22.49
C TRP A 463 16.29 13.53 -22.05
N GLY A 464 16.19 13.93 -20.78
CA GLY A 464 15.10 14.80 -20.33
C GLY A 464 15.09 16.16 -21.05
N GLU A 465 16.26 16.79 -21.17
CA GLU A 465 16.42 18.04 -21.91
C GLU A 465 16.12 17.85 -23.41
N MET A 466 16.62 16.78 -24.02
CA MET A 466 16.36 16.46 -25.43
C MET A 466 14.87 16.33 -25.72
N LEU A 467 14.15 15.54 -24.92
CA LEU A 467 12.70 15.35 -25.09
C LEU A 467 11.93 16.65 -24.90
N HIS A 468 12.32 17.48 -23.92
CA HIS A 468 11.72 18.80 -23.73
C HIS A 468 11.92 19.70 -24.95
N LYS A 469 13.14 19.80 -25.48
CA LYS A 469 13.44 20.62 -26.67
C LYS A 469 12.66 20.18 -27.90
N LEU A 470 12.39 18.87 -28.02
CA LEU A 470 11.58 18.30 -29.10
C LEU A 470 10.06 18.39 -28.83
N SER A 471 9.64 19.04 -27.73
CA SER A 471 8.23 19.11 -27.30
C SER A 471 7.57 17.74 -27.16
N GLN A 472 8.36 16.72 -26.82
CA GLN A 472 7.90 15.35 -26.66
C GLN A 472 7.33 15.17 -25.24
N PRO A 473 6.09 14.66 -25.08
CA PRO A 473 5.52 14.38 -23.76
C PRO A 473 6.43 13.44 -22.97
N THR A 474 6.81 13.84 -21.75
CA THR A 474 7.85 13.15 -20.97
C THR A 474 7.50 13.14 -19.50
N ALA A 475 7.77 12.05 -18.80
CA ALA A 475 7.58 11.98 -17.35
C ALA A 475 8.83 12.49 -16.64
N PHE A 476 8.79 13.77 -16.24
CA PHE A 476 9.83 14.40 -15.45
C PHE A 476 9.66 14.09 -13.98
N ARG A 477 10.78 13.97 -13.28
CA ARG A 477 10.82 13.87 -11.83
C ARG A 477 11.38 15.16 -11.27
N THR A 478 10.55 15.88 -10.54
CA THR A 478 10.85 17.23 -10.06
C THR A 478 10.93 17.21 -8.54
N ASN A 479 11.71 18.13 -7.97
CA ASN A 479 11.85 18.27 -6.52
C ASN A 479 11.88 19.76 -6.18
N LYS A 480 10.91 20.17 -5.36
CA LYS A 480 10.82 21.53 -4.85
C LYS A 480 10.65 21.46 -3.33
N CYS A 481 11.55 22.13 -2.61
CA CYS A 481 11.55 22.14 -1.14
C CYS A 481 11.53 20.74 -0.50
N GLY A 482 12.27 19.77 -1.09
CA GLY A 482 12.38 18.40 -0.58
C GLY A 482 11.19 17.48 -0.89
N ILE A 483 10.16 17.99 -1.59
CA ILE A 483 9.03 17.18 -2.05
C ILE A 483 9.32 16.76 -3.49
N THR A 484 9.50 15.45 -3.69
CA THR A 484 9.70 14.86 -5.02
C THR A 484 8.37 14.40 -5.60
N ARG A 485 8.11 14.70 -6.89
CA ARG A 485 6.91 14.26 -7.62
C ARG A 485 7.25 13.91 -9.05
N MET A 486 6.37 13.14 -9.70
CA MET A 486 6.45 12.87 -11.13
C MET A 486 5.33 13.62 -11.86
N GLN A 487 5.66 14.26 -12.98
CA GLN A 487 4.72 15.09 -13.74
C GLN A 487 5.20 15.27 -15.18
N THR A 488 4.32 15.68 -16.08
CA THR A 488 4.71 15.99 -17.47
C THR A 488 5.31 17.38 -17.65
N GLU A 489 5.09 18.27 -16.68
CA GLU A 489 5.65 19.62 -16.69
C GLU A 489 7.10 19.62 -16.20
N VAL A 490 7.97 20.28 -16.96
CA VAL A 490 9.36 20.47 -16.57
C VAL A 490 9.42 21.35 -15.33
N ALA A 491 10.17 20.91 -14.33
CA ALA A 491 10.63 21.76 -13.25
C ALA A 491 11.96 21.23 -12.72
N ARG A 492 12.71 22.13 -12.07
CA ARG A 492 13.99 21.83 -11.45
C ARG A 492 13.87 20.70 -10.41
N HIS A 493 14.93 19.91 -10.29
CA HIS A 493 15.11 18.98 -9.19
C HIS A 493 16.15 19.56 -8.21
N ASP A 494 15.69 20.27 -7.18
CA ASP A 494 16.55 21.02 -6.26
C ASP A 494 17.64 20.15 -5.62
N ASP A 495 17.27 18.97 -5.10
CA ASP A 495 18.23 18.04 -4.47
C ASP A 495 19.30 17.52 -5.45
N LEU A 496 18.99 17.47 -6.75
CA LEU A 496 19.94 17.02 -7.76
C LEU A 496 20.60 18.20 -8.48
N GLY A 497 20.22 19.46 -8.24
CA GLY A 497 20.84 20.62 -8.90
C GLY A 497 20.73 20.62 -10.43
N VAL A 498 19.68 20.03 -11.00
CA VAL A 498 19.45 19.95 -12.47
C VAL A 498 18.09 20.52 -12.87
N ASP A 499 18.03 21.17 -14.03
CA ASP A 499 16.81 21.79 -14.55
C ASP A 499 15.88 20.79 -15.24
N TYR A 500 16.46 19.76 -15.88
CA TYR A 500 15.74 18.67 -16.53
C TYR A 500 16.16 17.34 -15.89
N TYR A 501 15.18 16.53 -15.51
CA TYR A 501 15.44 15.21 -14.98
C TYR A 501 14.29 14.25 -15.31
N ALA A 502 14.53 13.35 -16.26
CA ALA A 502 13.58 12.31 -16.65
C ALA A 502 14.21 10.94 -16.43
N TRP A 503 13.50 10.04 -15.75
CA TRP A 503 13.97 8.68 -15.53
C TRP A 503 13.96 7.89 -16.85
N THR A 504 15.13 7.44 -17.29
CA THR A 504 15.37 6.74 -18.56
C THR A 504 16.40 5.61 -18.44
N THR A 505 17.01 5.46 -17.26
CA THR A 505 18.19 4.64 -16.99
C THR A 505 17.85 3.28 -16.36
N SER A 506 16.57 2.96 -16.20
CA SER A 506 16.14 1.68 -15.60
C SER A 506 14.88 1.06 -16.23
N PRO A 507 14.82 0.91 -17.58
CA PRO A 507 13.62 0.47 -18.29
C PRO A 507 13.23 -1.00 -18.03
N LEU A 508 14.12 -1.84 -17.50
CA LEU A 508 13.80 -3.23 -17.15
C LEU A 508 13.03 -3.36 -15.83
N ARG A 509 13.20 -2.39 -14.92
CA ARG A 509 12.62 -2.41 -13.56
C ARG A 509 11.63 -1.31 -13.25
N ARG A 510 11.50 -0.29 -14.10
CA ARG A 510 10.54 0.82 -13.96
C ARG A 510 9.83 1.07 -15.29
N TYR A 511 8.50 0.96 -15.28
CA TYR A 511 7.70 1.14 -16.49
C TYR A 511 7.75 2.58 -17.01
N ILE A 512 7.93 3.57 -16.14
CA ILE A 512 8.05 4.95 -16.58
C ILE A 512 9.36 5.21 -17.36
N ASP A 513 10.46 4.54 -17.00
CA ASP A 513 11.70 4.59 -17.78
C ASP A 513 11.50 3.95 -19.15
N PHE A 514 10.76 2.84 -19.21
CA PHE A 514 10.36 2.24 -20.48
C PHE A 514 9.54 3.22 -21.34
N ILE A 515 8.56 3.93 -20.75
CA ILE A 515 7.77 4.92 -21.49
C ILE A 515 8.64 6.07 -21.97
N ASN A 516 9.49 6.64 -21.13
CA ASN A 516 10.39 7.72 -21.53
C ASN A 516 11.38 7.25 -22.61
N GLN A 517 11.90 6.03 -22.52
CA GLN A 517 12.70 5.41 -23.58
C GLN A 517 11.91 5.26 -24.88
N TRP A 518 10.64 4.87 -24.81
CA TRP A 518 9.75 4.82 -25.99
C TRP A 518 9.57 6.20 -26.64
N GLN A 519 9.43 7.26 -25.83
CA GLN A 519 9.37 8.64 -26.37
C GLN A 519 10.65 9.04 -27.09
N ILE A 520 11.82 8.66 -26.55
CA ILE A 520 13.12 8.89 -27.22
C ILE A 520 13.14 8.18 -28.57
N LEU A 521 12.69 6.93 -28.63
CA LEU A 521 12.63 6.18 -29.88
C LEU A 521 11.67 6.81 -30.88
N CYS A 522 10.50 7.32 -30.45
CA CYS A 522 9.60 8.08 -31.30
C CYS A 522 10.26 9.32 -31.90
N SER A 523 11.09 10.01 -31.12
CA SER A 523 11.81 11.21 -31.56
C SER A 523 12.97 10.90 -32.52
N ILE A 524 13.68 9.78 -32.35
CA ILE A 524 14.83 9.40 -33.18
C ILE A 524 14.40 8.65 -34.45
N LEU A 525 13.37 7.78 -34.37
CA LEU A 525 12.94 6.89 -35.44
C LEU A 525 11.67 7.40 -36.14
N VAL A 526 11.66 8.66 -36.54
CA VAL A 526 10.49 9.34 -37.13
C VAL A 526 9.90 8.55 -38.32
N ASP A 527 10.75 7.97 -39.16
CA ASP A 527 10.34 7.21 -40.36
C ASP A 527 9.58 5.92 -40.04
N LYS A 528 9.69 5.41 -38.80
CA LYS A 528 9.04 4.16 -38.37
C LYS A 528 7.60 4.37 -37.91
N LYS A 529 7.07 5.60 -37.93
CA LYS A 529 5.68 5.94 -37.55
C LYS A 529 5.28 5.37 -36.17
N LEU A 530 6.20 5.39 -35.22
CA LEU A 530 5.94 4.98 -33.84
C LEU A 530 4.95 5.95 -33.20
N LYS A 531 3.93 5.43 -32.51
CA LYS A 531 2.94 6.26 -31.83
C LYS A 531 3.49 6.74 -30.49
N SER A 532 3.67 8.05 -30.35
CA SER A 532 4.02 8.69 -29.09
C SER A 532 2.85 8.65 -28.10
N PHE A 533 3.15 8.90 -26.83
CA PHE A 533 2.10 9.10 -25.84
C PHE A 533 1.69 10.56 -25.88
N THR A 534 0.40 10.84 -25.76
CA THR A 534 -0.06 12.21 -25.50
C THR A 534 0.18 12.56 -24.03
N LYS A 535 0.16 13.85 -23.71
CA LYS A 535 0.32 14.34 -22.34
C LYS A 535 -0.72 13.73 -21.39
N GLU A 536 -1.98 13.69 -21.80
CA GLU A 536 -3.10 13.16 -21.00
C GLU A 536 -2.95 11.66 -20.72
N LYS A 537 -2.50 10.90 -21.72
CA LYS A 537 -2.20 9.47 -21.54
C LYS A 537 -1.03 9.31 -20.56
N LEU A 538 0.02 10.11 -20.70
CA LEU A 538 1.19 10.04 -19.83
C LEU A 538 0.87 10.43 -18.38
N ASP A 539 0.05 11.45 -18.15
CA ASP A 539 -0.44 11.81 -16.80
C ASP A 539 -1.18 10.63 -16.15
N THR A 540 -1.99 9.91 -16.92
CA THR A 540 -2.69 8.72 -16.43
C THR A 540 -1.71 7.60 -16.04
N GLU A 541 -0.65 7.39 -16.85
CA GLU A 541 0.41 6.42 -16.54
C GLU A 541 1.22 6.81 -15.29
N ILE A 542 1.51 8.11 -15.11
CA ILE A 542 2.22 8.63 -13.94
C ILE A 542 1.40 8.36 -12.67
N ILE A 543 0.10 8.68 -12.66
CA ILE A 543 -0.78 8.44 -11.51
C ILE A 543 -0.84 6.96 -11.16
N HIS A 544 -0.92 6.09 -12.17
CA HIS A 544 -0.92 4.64 -11.97
C HIS A 544 0.42 4.16 -11.39
N PHE A 545 1.53 4.62 -11.94
CA PHE A 545 2.88 4.31 -11.47
C PHE A 545 3.08 4.75 -10.01
N GLU A 546 2.72 5.98 -9.63
CA GLU A 546 2.87 6.49 -8.27
C GLU A 546 2.04 5.69 -7.25
N LYS A 547 0.81 5.28 -7.62
CA LYS A 547 -0.01 4.39 -6.77
C LYS A 547 0.68 3.05 -6.51
N LYS A 548 1.25 2.44 -7.56
CA LYS A 548 1.97 1.16 -7.45
C LYS A 548 3.29 1.30 -6.68
N GLN A 549 4.04 2.37 -6.95
CA GLN A 549 5.28 2.69 -6.24
C GLN A 549 5.04 2.86 -4.74
N ASN A 550 4.00 3.59 -4.35
CA ASN A 550 3.64 3.75 -2.95
C ASN A 550 3.25 2.41 -2.30
N LEU A 551 2.45 1.59 -2.98
CA LEU A 551 2.04 0.28 -2.48
C LEU A 551 3.23 -0.66 -2.28
N TYR A 552 4.14 -0.73 -3.25
CA TYR A 552 5.30 -1.62 -3.18
C TYR A 552 6.34 -1.11 -2.21
N SER A 553 6.65 0.20 -2.19
CA SER A 553 7.58 0.79 -1.22
C SER A 553 7.14 0.53 0.22
N ASN A 554 5.84 0.63 0.51
CA ASN A 554 5.29 0.31 1.82
C ASN A 554 5.48 -1.17 2.18
N TYR A 555 5.25 -2.08 1.23
CA TYR A 555 5.49 -3.51 1.44
C TYR A 555 6.98 -3.83 1.63
N GLN A 556 7.86 -3.27 0.80
CA GLN A 556 9.31 -3.48 0.90
C GLN A 556 9.85 -2.99 2.24
N LYS A 557 9.46 -1.80 2.70
CA LYS A 557 9.82 -1.29 4.04
C LYS A 557 9.26 -2.16 5.16
N LEU A 558 8.03 -2.66 5.02
CA LEU A 558 7.43 -3.57 5.99
C LEU A 558 8.23 -4.87 6.08
N MET A 559 8.61 -5.45 4.94
CA MET A 559 9.41 -6.68 4.90
C MET A 559 10.84 -6.47 5.38
N GLU A 560 11.45 -5.32 5.07
CA GLU A 560 12.74 -4.92 5.65
C GLU A 560 12.65 -4.89 7.17
N ARG A 561 11.65 -4.21 7.72
CA ARG A 561 11.43 -4.16 9.17
C ARG A 561 11.15 -5.54 9.77
N TYR A 562 10.38 -6.39 9.08
CA TYR A 562 10.13 -7.78 9.53
C TYR A 562 11.44 -8.55 9.67
N TRP A 563 12.34 -8.45 8.68
CA TRP A 563 13.63 -9.13 8.73
C TRP A 563 14.58 -8.53 9.75
N VAL A 564 14.51 -7.22 10.02
CA VAL A 564 15.22 -6.60 11.15
C VAL A 564 14.73 -7.14 12.49
N PHE A 565 13.41 -7.32 12.65
CA PHE A 565 12.85 -7.91 13.87
C PHE A 565 13.31 -9.36 14.05
N ARG A 566 13.28 -10.16 12.98
CA ARG A 566 13.84 -11.51 12.98
C ARG A 566 15.32 -11.51 13.36
N TRP A 567 16.11 -10.58 12.84
CA TRP A 567 17.53 -10.44 13.17
C TRP A 567 17.76 -10.11 14.65
N LEU A 568 16.93 -9.23 15.23
CA LEU A 568 16.98 -8.92 16.67
C LEU A 568 16.61 -10.14 17.52
N ILE A 569 15.58 -10.90 17.13
CA ILE A 569 15.17 -12.12 17.85
C ILE A 569 16.26 -13.20 17.77
N GLU A 570 16.88 -13.39 16.60
CA GLU A 570 17.91 -14.41 16.38
C GLU A 570 19.17 -14.21 17.22
N LYS A 571 19.46 -12.98 17.66
CA LYS A 571 20.53 -12.72 18.65
C LYS A 571 20.30 -13.40 20.01
N LYS A 572 19.07 -13.78 20.33
CA LYS A 572 18.70 -14.44 21.61
C LYS A 572 18.16 -15.84 21.39
N MET A 573 17.21 -16.00 20.46
CA MET A 573 16.55 -17.28 20.16
C MET A 573 16.60 -17.55 18.66
N LYS A 574 17.17 -18.70 18.28
CA LYS A 574 17.43 -19.05 16.88
C LYS A 574 16.19 -19.15 15.96
N ALA A 575 14.95 -19.19 16.47
CA ALA A 575 13.79 -19.51 15.61
C ALA A 575 12.40 -19.11 16.15
N LYS A 576 12.16 -17.84 16.49
CA LYS A 576 10.78 -17.37 16.77
C LYS A 576 10.47 -16.04 16.09
N GLU A 577 9.21 -15.85 15.74
CA GLU A 577 8.68 -14.57 15.22
C GLU A 577 8.17 -13.64 16.34
N PHE A 578 8.26 -14.10 17.58
CA PHE A 578 7.83 -13.41 18.77
C PHE A 578 8.89 -13.55 19.83
N TRP A 579 9.12 -12.47 20.58
CA TRP A 579 10.03 -12.48 21.70
C TRP A 579 9.50 -11.56 22.79
N ASN A 580 9.54 -12.05 24.03
CA ASN A 580 9.27 -11.27 25.23
C ASN A 580 10.49 -11.42 26.16
N ASN A 581 10.85 -10.34 26.83
CA ASN A 581 11.96 -10.30 27.76
C ASN A 581 11.67 -11.18 28.97
N ASN A 582 12.59 -12.08 29.28
CA ASN A 582 12.69 -12.80 30.55
C ASN A 582 14.02 -12.39 31.23
N GLU A 583 14.10 -12.47 32.56
CA GLU A 583 15.22 -11.92 33.37
C GLU A 583 16.62 -12.33 32.88
N ASP A 584 16.77 -13.55 32.32
CA ASP A 584 18.04 -14.08 31.80
C ASP A 584 18.39 -13.68 30.35
N SER A 585 17.57 -12.86 29.69
CA SER A 585 17.62 -12.67 28.23
C SER A 585 17.64 -11.22 27.72
N LYS A 586 17.98 -10.24 28.57
CA LYS A 586 17.99 -8.82 28.21
C LYS A 586 18.80 -8.53 26.93
N LEU A 587 18.21 -7.79 26.00
CA LEU A 587 18.85 -7.36 24.75
C LEU A 587 18.98 -5.83 24.75
N ILE A 588 20.20 -5.36 24.97
CA ILE A 588 20.54 -3.93 24.97
C ILE A 588 21.26 -3.59 23.66
N MET A 589 20.86 -2.49 23.03
CA MET A 589 21.40 -2.03 21.75
C MET A 589 21.76 -0.56 21.83
N ASP A 590 22.84 -0.18 21.15
CA ASP A 590 23.25 1.22 21.01
C ASP A 590 22.36 1.96 20.00
N CYS A 591 22.05 3.22 20.32
CA CYS A 591 21.21 4.09 19.49
C CYS A 591 21.71 5.53 19.45
N ASP A 592 21.44 6.19 18.33
CA ASP A 592 21.76 7.60 18.10
C ASP A 592 20.48 8.45 18.11
N TYR A 593 20.54 9.61 18.77
CA TYR A 593 19.47 10.60 18.72
C TYR A 593 19.47 11.33 17.37
N ILE A 594 18.33 11.31 16.67
CA ILE A 594 18.18 11.87 15.32
C ILE A 594 17.29 13.12 15.27
N GLY A 595 16.93 13.67 16.45
CA GLY A 595 16.07 14.86 16.57
C GLY A 595 14.59 14.54 16.78
N ASN A 596 13.82 15.51 17.27
CA ASN A 596 12.37 15.42 17.49
C ASN A 596 11.91 14.19 18.31
N GLY A 597 12.70 13.79 19.32
CA GLY A 597 12.41 12.62 20.15
C GLY A 597 12.54 11.28 19.43
N GLN A 598 13.15 11.25 18.24
CA GLN A 598 13.42 10.03 17.49
C GLN A 598 14.85 9.54 17.73
N PHE A 599 15.00 8.22 17.74
CA PHE A 599 16.26 7.51 17.86
C PHE A 599 16.40 6.52 16.70
N SER A 600 17.64 6.18 16.35
CA SER A 600 17.99 5.16 15.35
C SER A 600 18.96 4.16 15.97
N LEU A 601 18.79 2.86 15.72
CA LEU A 601 19.79 1.87 16.11
C LEU A 601 21.09 2.07 15.31
N GLN A 602 22.24 1.86 15.96
CA GLN A 602 23.55 2.00 15.32
C GLN A 602 23.92 0.85 14.38
N HIS A 603 23.28 -0.31 14.54
CA HIS A 603 23.61 -1.56 13.84
C HIS A 603 22.45 -2.15 13.04
N ALA A 604 21.33 -1.44 12.93
CA ALA A 604 20.17 -1.89 12.16
C ALA A 604 19.34 -0.70 11.66
N PRO A 605 18.65 -0.82 10.52
CA PRO A 605 17.80 0.23 9.97
C PRO A 605 16.45 0.29 10.72
N LEU A 606 16.50 0.58 12.03
CA LEU A 606 15.33 0.73 12.87
C LEU A 606 15.33 2.11 13.53
N THR A 607 14.31 2.90 13.23
CA THR A 607 14.01 4.16 13.91
C THR A 607 12.78 4.03 14.79
N PHE A 608 12.81 4.69 15.94
CA PHE A 608 11.75 4.61 16.94
C PHE A 608 11.65 5.90 17.76
N LYS A 609 10.55 6.04 18.49
CA LYS A 609 10.37 7.05 19.53
C LYS A 609 10.29 6.34 20.86
N LEU A 610 10.89 6.93 21.89
CA LEU A 610 10.75 6.46 23.27
C LEU A 610 9.61 7.24 23.93
N GLU A 611 8.66 6.52 24.52
CA GLU A 611 7.65 7.13 25.39
C GLU A 611 8.34 7.49 26.71
N ASN A 612 8.21 8.75 27.14
CA ASN A 612 8.76 9.18 28.42
C ASN A 612 7.67 9.30 29.47
N ASP A 613 7.99 8.80 30.66
CA ASP A 613 7.33 9.12 31.93
C ASP A 613 7.62 10.57 32.36
N GLY A 614 7.26 11.56 31.53
CA GLY A 614 7.25 12.98 31.90
C GLY A 614 8.58 13.75 31.83
N LYS A 615 9.72 13.14 31.44
CA LYS A 615 10.97 13.87 31.11
C LYS A 615 11.09 14.07 29.60
N SER A 616 11.75 15.13 29.12
CA SER A 616 12.04 15.26 27.68
C SER A 616 13.09 14.23 27.26
N ALA A 617 12.92 13.54 26.12
CA ALA A 617 13.87 12.53 25.65
C ALA A 617 15.14 13.26 25.25
N THR A 618 16.15 13.21 26.11
CA THR A 618 17.39 13.94 25.89
C THR A 618 18.30 13.19 24.93
N SER A 619 19.21 13.92 24.29
CA SER A 619 20.34 13.38 23.53
C SER A 619 21.30 12.50 24.36
N LYS A 620 21.07 12.33 25.68
CA LYS A 620 21.91 11.53 26.57
C LYS A 620 21.63 10.03 26.49
N ILE A 621 20.48 9.61 25.95
CA ILE A 621 20.17 8.18 25.80
C ILE A 621 21.00 7.61 24.66
N SER A 622 21.95 6.75 25.01
CA SER A 622 22.83 6.04 24.06
C SER A 622 22.48 4.56 23.93
N LYS A 623 21.68 4.01 24.85
CA LYS A 623 21.31 2.59 24.90
C LYS A 623 19.83 2.39 25.15
N VAL A 624 19.27 1.36 24.51
CA VAL A 624 17.89 0.92 24.70
C VAL A 624 17.82 -0.57 24.93
N GLU A 625 16.95 -0.98 25.84
CA GLU A 625 16.58 -2.37 26.05
C GLU A 625 15.35 -2.71 25.20
N ILE A 626 15.42 -3.80 24.45
CA ILE A 626 14.26 -4.37 23.77
C ILE A 626 13.51 -5.20 24.79
N GLU A 627 12.22 -4.90 25.02
CA GLU A 627 11.37 -5.61 25.97
C GLU A 627 10.49 -6.68 25.29
N SER A 628 9.99 -6.39 24.10
CA SER A 628 9.22 -7.36 23.33
C SER A 628 9.21 -7.03 21.85
N ILE A 629 9.05 -8.06 21.02
CA ILE A 629 8.89 -7.99 19.58
C ILE A 629 7.71 -8.87 19.18
N ASP A 630 6.75 -8.28 18.46
CA ASP A 630 5.63 -8.98 17.82
C ASP A 630 5.68 -8.73 16.31
N CYS A 631 6.10 -9.74 15.54
CA CYS A 631 6.15 -9.65 14.09
C CYS A 631 4.77 -9.70 13.42
N LEU A 632 3.70 -10.23 14.04
CA LEU A 632 2.36 -10.20 13.44
C LEU A 632 1.84 -8.77 13.40
N GLU A 633 2.00 -8.05 14.50
CA GLU A 633 1.53 -6.67 14.64
C GLU A 633 2.57 -5.62 14.25
N MET A 634 3.79 -6.05 13.90
CA MET A 634 4.95 -5.18 13.62
C MET A 634 5.24 -4.20 14.76
N LYS A 635 5.09 -4.66 16.00
CA LYS A 635 5.32 -3.88 17.23
C LYS A 635 6.62 -4.30 17.90
N ILE A 636 7.32 -3.31 18.45
CA ILE A 636 8.50 -3.49 19.29
C ILE A 636 8.36 -2.56 20.49
N LYS A 637 8.58 -3.08 21.69
CA LYS A 637 8.60 -2.31 22.93
C LYS A 637 10.04 -2.09 23.35
N LEU A 638 10.39 -0.83 23.61
CA LEU A 638 11.75 -0.38 23.89
C LEU A 638 11.74 0.44 25.18
N ARG A 639 12.74 0.26 26.03
CA ARG A 639 12.93 1.02 27.26
C ARG A 639 14.31 1.71 27.25
N PRO A 640 14.40 3.00 27.60
CA PRO A 640 15.71 3.65 27.76
C PRO A 640 16.51 2.99 28.88
N VAL A 641 17.81 2.86 28.66
CA VAL A 641 18.79 2.49 29.69
C VAL A 641 19.55 3.75 30.08
N TYR A 642 19.43 4.16 31.35
CA TYR A 642 20.05 5.38 31.90
C TYR A 642 21.35 5.11 32.61
#